data_AF-A0A8H6JHI8-F1
#
_entry.id   AF-A0A8H6JHI8-F1
#
_cell.length_a   1.000
_cell.length_b   1.000
_cell.length_c   1.000
_cell.angle_alpha   90.00
_cell.angle_beta   90.00
_cell.angle_gamma   90.00
#
_symmetry.space_group_name_H-M   'P 1'
#
loop_
_entity.id
_entity.type
_entity.pdbx_description
1 polymer ?
#
loop_
_entity_poly.entity_id
_entity_poly.type
_entity_poly.pdbx_seq_one_letter_code
_entity_poly.pdbx_strand_id
1 'polypeptide(L)'
;METLDFAVIGAGWYGLAAAKTHHQLHPHNSLAVFDQAPTAGGVWAEHRLYPGLKSNNMLGTYEYPDFPMDPVTFGILPGQHIPGKVLHDYLTKYAQHFGVFDKIRFQHKILSVEHQETGGWVLTVLDGKDDKESQVFAKKLVIATGLTSQAFLPDFEGQESFGAPIFHGKDFLQNADTLETSKRVTVFGGTKSAWDLVYAYATKGIAVNWVIRGTFLTSSNVLEVDVNVEAESGHGPVWMAPPYVTPLKKWLEKLAHTRALTWFSPCAWGEADGYNKTRNFYHGTAIGRGIVNNFWSVLGNDVLTLNKYDSHPELKKLKPWCEAKHVASSLSILNYETDFFDLIRDGIVHVHVADIVKLSPKTVHLSNGSALESDALACATGWKHFQAIKFLPAGIEKELGIPHTPAPDSYPSATLLDSVDKEIFRRWPALRDQPTNNKKLKPLVENGGISTKEAVNPFTPLTPYSMYRFVAPPSQKLLAHRDIAFAGVLMHFTAAIIANTQALWIDAFFHDKLPAVREATSDPEAFEKLRYETALHNRFGKWRYPAGHGDSFPDFVFDAVPYVDWLLGDLGLNIYRKNGMIAEASEPYGPEDYKTITEEWAPTAVSPRWTRQRARLAASAAAAPTSPHRVSQALTNSEANAQRKTKIGTLPETLTASLKLKDLTKRDLRLLLAKRRQLQQGQIKLPDDMVRKGIASSVAATLVFAQEEAGTAVCISPRGILLTCSHCVTETAEDFDPSRSNWLLFASGQVVEARPLEWDARRDLALLEIVAAQESSPTAAETFPFIACAEVPPQLGSRLICVGHPGSEDLEAAEAGVKTGYDVLHLSTGSFKGCAEGQDPQDNSEIGALMHTCWTYWGHSGAPLIERRSGKLVGLHSSWDDQTCMRRGVALEAIRGFVEENRRFME
;
A
#
# COMPACT_ATOMS: atom_id res chain seq x y z
N MET A 1 -14.26 -34.03 5.11
CA MET A 1 -14.35 -32.56 5.08
C MET A 1 -12.93 -32.02 4.99
N GLU A 2 -12.65 -31.18 4.00
CA GLU A 2 -11.34 -30.51 3.90
C GLU A 2 -11.16 -29.54 5.08
N THR A 3 -9.92 -29.35 5.54
CA THR A 3 -9.57 -28.40 6.60
C THR A 3 -8.57 -27.38 6.09
N LEU A 4 -8.86 -26.09 6.31
CA LEU A 4 -8.00 -24.96 5.99
C LEU A 4 -7.63 -24.19 7.27
N ASP A 5 -6.41 -23.70 7.33
CA ASP A 5 -5.97 -22.78 8.39
C ASP A 5 -6.57 -21.38 8.18
N PHE A 6 -6.77 -20.97 6.92
CA PHE A 6 -7.30 -19.66 6.55
C PHE A 6 -8.17 -19.72 5.30
N ALA A 7 -9.38 -19.21 5.38
CA ALA A 7 -10.27 -19.07 4.23
C ALA A 7 -10.66 -17.61 4.03
N VAL A 8 -10.73 -17.19 2.76
CA VAL A 8 -11.24 -15.87 2.37
C VAL A 8 -12.43 -16.06 1.44
N ILE A 9 -13.48 -15.27 1.63
CA ILE A 9 -14.63 -15.24 0.73
C ILE A 9 -14.61 -13.94 -0.07
N GLY A 10 -14.32 -14.03 -1.36
CA GLY A 10 -14.19 -12.93 -2.31
C GLY A 10 -12.74 -12.71 -2.77
N ALA A 11 -12.53 -12.65 -4.08
CA ALA A 11 -11.25 -12.41 -4.75
C ALA A 11 -11.17 -10.98 -5.36
N GLY A 12 -11.72 -10.00 -4.63
CA GLY A 12 -11.58 -8.56 -4.93
C GLY A 12 -10.44 -7.90 -4.15
N TRP A 13 -10.36 -6.56 -4.18
CA TRP A 13 -9.31 -5.78 -3.51
C TRP A 13 -8.99 -6.21 -2.08
N TYR A 14 -10.02 -6.37 -1.25
CA TYR A 14 -9.84 -6.70 0.16
C TYR A 14 -9.46 -8.17 0.39
N GLY A 15 -10.09 -9.09 -0.36
CA GLY A 15 -9.83 -10.51 -0.20
C GLY A 15 -8.46 -10.91 -0.74
N LEU A 16 -8.02 -10.32 -1.86
CA LEU A 16 -6.68 -10.52 -2.37
C LEU A 16 -5.62 -9.98 -1.40
N ALA A 17 -5.83 -8.80 -0.80
CA ALA A 17 -4.91 -8.26 0.20
C ALA A 17 -4.84 -9.14 1.46
N ALA A 18 -5.99 -9.62 1.96
CA ALA A 18 -6.05 -10.52 3.11
C ALA A 18 -5.34 -11.85 2.84
N ALA A 19 -5.62 -12.47 1.70
CA ALA A 19 -4.99 -13.72 1.30
C ALA A 19 -3.48 -13.58 1.10
N LYS A 20 -3.05 -12.51 0.40
CA LYS A 20 -1.64 -12.18 0.19
C LYS A 20 -0.93 -11.96 1.52
N THR A 21 -1.49 -11.15 2.41
CA THR A 21 -0.83 -10.80 3.68
C THR A 21 -0.68 -12.03 4.57
N HIS A 22 -1.73 -12.85 4.70
CA HIS A 22 -1.65 -14.09 5.45
C HIS A 22 -0.68 -15.08 4.82
N HIS A 23 -0.67 -15.23 3.50
CA HIS A 23 0.25 -16.13 2.81
C HIS A 23 1.71 -15.71 2.98
N GLN A 24 2.00 -14.41 3.00
CA GLN A 24 3.34 -13.88 3.25
C GLN A 24 3.81 -14.13 4.69
N LEU A 25 2.96 -13.88 5.67
CA LEU A 25 3.32 -14.02 7.10
C LEU A 25 3.28 -15.47 7.58
N HIS A 26 2.49 -16.32 6.93
CA HIS A 26 2.27 -17.72 7.29
C HIS A 26 2.31 -18.64 6.06
N PRO A 27 3.48 -18.77 5.38
CA PRO A 27 3.58 -19.48 4.10
C PRO A 27 3.24 -20.97 4.18
N HIS A 28 3.30 -21.56 5.37
CA HIS A 28 2.97 -22.97 5.61
C HIS A 28 1.48 -23.24 5.88
N ASN A 29 0.68 -22.20 6.10
CA ASN A 29 -0.74 -22.36 6.36
C ASN A 29 -1.49 -22.76 5.09
N SER A 30 -2.42 -23.71 5.24
CA SER A 30 -3.37 -24.05 4.19
C SER A 30 -4.35 -22.88 3.98
N LEU A 31 -4.42 -22.38 2.75
CA LEU A 31 -5.20 -21.20 2.38
C LEU A 31 -6.00 -21.44 1.11
N ALA A 32 -7.27 -21.04 1.12
CA ALA A 32 -8.09 -20.93 -0.08
C ALA A 32 -8.89 -19.62 -0.10
N VAL A 33 -9.06 -19.06 -1.29
CA VAL A 33 -9.97 -17.94 -1.56
C VAL A 33 -11.14 -18.48 -2.38
N PHE A 34 -12.37 -18.30 -1.91
CA PHE A 34 -13.56 -18.73 -2.64
C PHE A 34 -14.20 -17.51 -3.31
N ASP A 35 -14.46 -17.59 -4.62
CA ASP A 35 -15.23 -16.58 -5.33
C ASP A 35 -16.23 -17.24 -6.28
N GLN A 36 -17.46 -16.71 -6.31
CA GLN A 36 -18.50 -17.17 -7.24
C GLN A 36 -18.22 -16.73 -8.69
N ALA A 37 -17.40 -15.69 -8.89
CA ALA A 37 -17.03 -15.20 -10.20
C ALA A 37 -16.08 -16.18 -10.92
N PRO A 38 -16.07 -16.19 -12.26
CA PRO A 38 -15.12 -17.00 -13.04
C PRO A 38 -13.70 -16.43 -13.06
N THR A 39 -13.49 -15.18 -12.63
CA THR A 39 -12.20 -14.49 -12.68
C THR A 39 -11.97 -13.66 -11.41
N ALA A 40 -10.71 -13.32 -11.12
CA ALA A 40 -10.36 -12.40 -10.03
C ALA A 40 -10.83 -10.96 -10.33
N GLY A 41 -10.78 -10.10 -9.31
CA GLY A 41 -10.97 -8.66 -9.43
C GLY A 41 -12.20 -8.11 -8.72
N GLY A 42 -13.13 -8.97 -8.27
CA GLY A 42 -14.35 -8.55 -7.58
C GLY A 42 -15.22 -7.65 -8.45
N VAL A 43 -15.29 -6.35 -8.12
CA VAL A 43 -16.00 -5.35 -8.97
C VAL A 43 -15.34 -5.13 -10.32
N TRP A 44 -14.05 -5.49 -10.43
CA TRP A 44 -13.25 -5.46 -11.66
C TRP A 44 -13.10 -6.86 -12.29
N ALA A 45 -13.96 -7.82 -11.95
CA ALA A 45 -13.97 -9.11 -12.63
C ALA A 45 -14.37 -8.95 -14.10
N GLU A 46 -13.78 -9.74 -14.99
CA GLU A 46 -13.86 -9.57 -16.45
C GLU A 46 -15.32 -9.47 -16.95
N HIS A 47 -16.19 -10.35 -16.45
CA HIS A 47 -17.62 -10.38 -16.80
C HIS A 47 -18.44 -9.16 -16.32
N ARG A 48 -17.85 -8.22 -15.59
CA ARG A 48 -18.49 -6.97 -15.13
C ARG A 48 -17.98 -5.73 -15.86
N LEU A 49 -16.98 -5.86 -16.75
CA LEU A 49 -16.31 -4.74 -17.40
C LEU A 49 -17.05 -4.28 -18.65
N TYR A 50 -18.10 -3.47 -18.47
CA TYR A 50 -18.81 -2.88 -19.60
C TYR A 50 -17.93 -1.87 -20.39
N PRO A 51 -18.25 -1.60 -21.68
CA PRO A 51 -17.45 -0.72 -22.52
C PRO A 51 -17.25 0.68 -21.93
N GLY A 52 -16.00 1.16 -21.91
CA GLY A 52 -15.66 2.49 -21.42
C GLY A 52 -15.51 2.61 -19.90
N LEU A 53 -15.75 1.55 -19.12
CA LEU A 53 -15.57 1.55 -17.67
C LEU A 53 -14.12 1.92 -17.28
N LYS A 54 -13.98 2.95 -16.42
CA LYS A 54 -12.71 3.44 -15.86
C LYS A 54 -12.85 3.72 -14.36
N SER A 55 -11.75 3.63 -13.60
CA SER A 55 -11.73 4.12 -12.21
C SER A 55 -11.99 5.61 -12.15
N ASN A 56 -12.55 6.05 -11.03
CA ASN A 56 -12.62 7.49 -10.72
C ASN A 56 -11.22 8.01 -10.36
N ASN A 57 -10.44 7.24 -9.62
CA ASN A 57 -9.05 7.56 -9.32
C ASN A 57 -8.17 7.57 -10.58
N MET A 58 -7.15 8.43 -10.58
CA MET A 58 -6.05 8.36 -11.54
C MET A 58 -4.86 7.55 -11.00
N LEU A 59 -4.01 7.02 -11.91
CA LEU A 59 -2.78 6.31 -11.57
C LEU A 59 -1.89 7.12 -10.62
N GLY A 60 -1.40 6.48 -9.56
CA GLY A 60 -0.71 7.13 -8.42
C GLY A 60 -1.57 7.25 -7.16
N THR A 61 -2.84 6.84 -7.20
CA THR A 61 -3.73 6.81 -6.00
C THR A 61 -4.55 5.52 -5.87
N TYR A 62 -4.43 4.58 -6.82
CA TYR A 62 -5.31 3.40 -6.91
C TYR A 62 -4.54 2.14 -7.31
N GLU A 63 -3.47 1.88 -6.57
CA GLU A 63 -2.58 0.73 -6.67
C GLU A 63 -2.21 0.28 -5.26
N TYR A 64 -1.91 -1.01 -5.10
CA TYR A 64 -1.47 -1.54 -3.82
C TYR A 64 -0.12 -0.90 -3.48
N PRO A 65 0.08 -0.48 -2.21
CA PRO A 65 1.34 0.14 -1.76
C PRO A 65 2.60 -0.60 -2.19
N ASP A 66 2.45 -1.91 -2.32
CA ASP A 66 3.48 -2.90 -2.26
C ASP A 66 3.58 -3.67 -3.61
N PHE A 67 2.78 -3.23 -4.60
CA PHE A 67 2.80 -3.68 -5.99
C PHE A 67 2.39 -2.50 -6.91
N PRO A 68 3.32 -1.59 -7.22
CA PRO A 68 3.01 -0.42 -8.04
C PRO A 68 2.51 -0.79 -9.44
N MET A 69 1.61 0.02 -9.99
CA MET A 69 1.10 -0.15 -11.35
C MET A 69 2.02 0.55 -12.34
N ASP A 70 3.06 -0.17 -12.80
CA ASP A 70 4.08 0.42 -13.68
C ASP A 70 3.57 0.64 -15.13
N PRO A 71 3.97 1.74 -15.80
CA PRO A 71 3.50 2.04 -17.15
C PRO A 71 3.88 1.01 -18.22
N VAL A 72 5.02 0.30 -18.05
CA VAL A 72 5.53 -0.64 -19.06
C VAL A 72 4.65 -1.88 -19.10
N THR A 73 4.26 -2.41 -17.94
CA THR A 73 3.41 -3.60 -17.83
C THR A 73 1.95 -3.32 -18.14
N PHE A 74 1.44 -2.16 -17.71
CA PHE A 74 -0.01 -1.87 -17.70
C PHE A 74 -0.47 -0.88 -18.77
N GLY A 75 0.44 -0.21 -19.48
CA GLY A 75 0.09 0.69 -20.58
C GLY A 75 -0.70 1.94 -20.14
N ILE A 76 -0.53 2.36 -18.88
CA ILE A 76 -1.21 3.51 -18.28
C ILE A 76 -0.20 4.50 -17.74
N LEU A 77 -0.41 5.80 -17.99
CA LEU A 77 0.49 6.87 -17.56
C LEU A 77 -0.02 7.59 -16.31
N PRO A 78 0.87 8.19 -15.50
CA PRO A 78 0.48 9.02 -14.38
C PRO A 78 -0.50 10.14 -14.80
N GLY A 79 -1.54 10.37 -14.00
CA GLY A 79 -2.58 11.35 -14.31
C GLY A 79 -3.64 10.87 -15.32
N GLN A 80 -3.66 9.57 -15.66
CA GLN A 80 -4.76 8.96 -16.41
C GLN A 80 -5.68 8.15 -15.49
N HIS A 81 -6.99 8.19 -15.78
CA HIS A 81 -7.95 7.27 -15.18
C HIS A 81 -7.71 5.85 -15.70
N ILE A 82 -7.80 4.87 -14.81
CA ILE A 82 -7.36 3.49 -15.10
C ILE A 82 -8.53 2.72 -15.72
N PRO A 83 -8.39 2.18 -16.95
CA PRO A 83 -9.43 1.36 -17.57
C PRO A 83 -9.75 0.10 -16.76
N GLY A 84 -11.02 -0.32 -16.79
CA GLY A 84 -11.47 -1.50 -16.04
C GLY A 84 -10.70 -2.77 -16.40
N LYS A 85 -10.33 -2.95 -17.68
CA LYS A 85 -9.50 -4.07 -18.11
C LYS A 85 -8.09 -4.02 -17.51
N VAL A 86 -7.49 -2.83 -17.44
CA VAL A 86 -6.18 -2.64 -16.80
C VAL A 86 -6.25 -2.98 -15.31
N LEU A 87 -7.34 -2.63 -14.62
CA LEU A 87 -7.55 -2.97 -13.21
C LEU A 87 -7.75 -4.47 -12.99
N HIS A 88 -8.49 -5.13 -13.89
CA HIS A 88 -8.62 -6.57 -13.89
C HIS A 88 -7.26 -7.26 -14.04
N ASP A 89 -6.51 -6.88 -15.08
CA ASP A 89 -5.17 -7.42 -15.36
C ASP A 89 -4.21 -7.16 -14.18
N TYR A 90 -4.29 -5.98 -13.56
CA TYR A 90 -3.52 -5.60 -12.39
C TYR A 90 -3.81 -6.47 -11.17
N LEU A 91 -5.08 -6.68 -10.80
CA LEU A 91 -5.45 -7.51 -9.66
C LEU A 91 -5.11 -8.99 -9.89
N THR A 92 -5.23 -9.45 -11.14
CA THR A 92 -4.81 -10.80 -11.54
C THR A 92 -3.29 -10.95 -11.41
N LYS A 93 -2.50 -10.00 -11.95
CA LYS A 93 -1.03 -10.00 -11.83
C LYS A 93 -0.57 -9.84 -10.38
N TYR A 94 -1.28 -9.07 -9.56
CA TYR A 94 -1.02 -8.98 -8.12
C TYR A 94 -1.16 -10.35 -7.45
N ALA A 95 -2.27 -11.04 -7.69
CA ALA A 95 -2.50 -12.37 -7.14
C ALA A 95 -1.44 -13.38 -7.62
N GLN A 96 -1.01 -13.30 -8.89
CA GLN A 96 0.04 -14.16 -9.45
C GLN A 96 1.41 -13.85 -8.82
N HIS A 97 1.78 -12.58 -8.74
CA HIS A 97 3.07 -12.12 -8.20
C HIS A 97 3.30 -12.61 -6.77
N PHE A 98 2.25 -12.60 -5.94
CA PHE A 98 2.32 -13.05 -4.55
C PHE A 98 1.93 -14.51 -4.33
N GLY A 99 1.78 -15.33 -5.37
CA GLY A 99 1.47 -16.77 -5.23
C GLY A 99 0.08 -17.06 -4.66
N VAL A 100 -0.85 -16.11 -4.74
CA VAL A 100 -2.24 -16.25 -4.26
C VAL A 100 -3.16 -16.79 -5.34
N PHE A 101 -2.86 -16.55 -6.62
CA PHE A 101 -3.75 -16.88 -7.73
C PHE A 101 -4.19 -18.34 -7.75
N ASP A 102 -3.25 -19.28 -7.58
CA ASP A 102 -3.53 -20.73 -7.57
C ASP A 102 -4.30 -21.21 -6.34
N LYS A 103 -4.46 -20.34 -5.34
CA LYS A 103 -5.25 -20.60 -4.13
C LYS A 103 -6.71 -20.14 -4.28
N ILE A 104 -7.04 -19.49 -5.40
CA ILE A 104 -8.40 -19.01 -5.67
C ILE A 104 -9.22 -20.13 -6.34
N ARG A 105 -10.37 -20.43 -5.73
CA ARG A 105 -11.40 -21.33 -6.26
C ARG A 105 -12.50 -20.49 -6.88
N PHE A 106 -12.37 -20.25 -8.17
CA PHE A 106 -13.38 -19.56 -8.97
C PHE A 106 -14.63 -20.42 -9.14
N GLN A 107 -15.77 -19.77 -9.37
CA GLN A 107 -17.09 -20.42 -9.50
C GLN A 107 -17.45 -21.27 -8.28
N HIS A 108 -16.94 -20.92 -7.09
CA HIS A 108 -17.32 -21.57 -5.83
C HIS A 108 -18.05 -20.56 -4.97
N LYS A 109 -19.37 -20.72 -4.86
CA LYS A 109 -20.23 -19.83 -4.08
C LYS A 109 -20.37 -20.36 -2.66
N ILE A 110 -20.07 -19.52 -1.67
CA ILE A 110 -20.37 -19.84 -0.28
C ILE A 110 -21.85 -19.57 0.01
N LEU A 111 -22.58 -20.61 0.40
CA LEU A 111 -24.01 -20.53 0.72
C LEU A 111 -24.22 -20.19 2.20
N SER A 112 -23.46 -20.84 3.08
CA SER A 112 -23.53 -20.62 4.52
C SER A 112 -22.17 -20.78 5.20
N VAL A 113 -22.03 -20.15 6.35
CA VAL A 113 -20.89 -20.33 7.26
C VAL A 113 -21.40 -20.57 8.68
N GLU A 114 -20.94 -21.65 9.30
CA GLU A 114 -21.41 -22.13 10.60
C GLU A 114 -20.30 -22.12 11.64
N HIS A 115 -20.43 -21.26 12.66
CA HIS A 115 -19.49 -21.17 13.76
C HIS A 115 -19.57 -22.41 14.64
N GLN A 116 -18.43 -23.01 14.95
CA GLN A 116 -18.34 -24.17 15.83
C GLN A 116 -18.09 -23.72 17.27
N GLU A 117 -18.67 -24.42 18.26
CA GLU A 117 -18.49 -24.08 19.68
C GLU A 117 -17.02 -24.09 20.12
N THR A 118 -16.20 -24.93 19.50
CA THR A 118 -14.75 -25.03 19.77
C THR A 118 -13.91 -24.01 19.00
N GLY A 119 -14.54 -23.16 18.19
CA GLY A 119 -13.90 -22.20 17.29
C GLY A 119 -13.77 -22.72 15.85
N GLY A 120 -13.62 -21.78 14.92
CA GLY A 120 -13.58 -22.05 13.49
C GLY A 120 -14.97 -22.15 12.86
N TRP A 121 -14.99 -22.32 11.54
CA TRP A 121 -16.17 -22.18 10.70
C TRP A 121 -16.29 -23.34 9.73
N VAL A 122 -17.49 -23.91 9.59
CA VAL A 122 -17.83 -24.84 8.51
C VAL A 122 -18.51 -24.06 7.39
N LEU A 123 -17.92 -24.09 6.19
CA LEU A 123 -18.39 -23.42 5.00
C LEU A 123 -19.15 -24.42 4.13
N THR A 124 -20.37 -24.10 3.74
CA THR A 124 -21.10 -24.82 2.69
C THR A 124 -20.83 -24.16 1.36
N VAL A 125 -20.18 -24.90 0.46
CA VAL A 125 -19.67 -24.43 -0.83
C VAL A 125 -20.44 -25.08 -1.96
N LEU A 126 -21.00 -24.28 -2.85
CA LEU A 126 -21.61 -24.72 -4.11
C LEU A 126 -20.59 -24.56 -5.25
N ASP A 127 -20.21 -25.66 -5.89
CA ASP A 127 -19.43 -25.63 -7.13
C ASP A 127 -20.37 -25.29 -8.31
N GLY A 128 -20.11 -24.17 -8.97
CA GLY A 128 -20.93 -23.68 -10.09
C GLY A 128 -20.73 -24.44 -11.41
N LYS A 129 -19.81 -25.42 -11.47
CA LYS A 129 -19.61 -26.26 -12.66
C LYS A 129 -20.57 -27.44 -12.71
N ASP A 130 -20.90 -28.03 -11.57
CA ASP A 130 -21.73 -29.24 -11.46
C ASP A 130 -22.89 -29.11 -10.45
N ASP A 131 -23.09 -27.91 -9.89
CA ASP A 131 -24.09 -27.57 -8.87
C ASP A 131 -24.01 -28.46 -7.62
N LYS A 132 -22.82 -28.99 -7.31
CA LYS A 132 -22.61 -29.85 -6.16
C LYS A 132 -22.24 -29.06 -4.92
N GLU A 133 -22.92 -29.36 -3.81
CA GLU A 133 -22.57 -28.84 -2.49
C GLU A 133 -21.48 -29.69 -1.82
N SER A 134 -20.56 -29.02 -1.15
CA SER A 134 -19.52 -29.62 -0.32
C SER A 134 -19.28 -28.79 0.94
N GLN A 135 -18.58 -29.39 1.92
CA GLN A 135 -18.23 -28.72 3.16
C GLN A 135 -16.72 -28.60 3.32
N VAL A 136 -16.28 -27.44 3.80
CA VAL A 136 -14.89 -27.13 4.14
C VAL A 136 -14.86 -26.52 5.54
N PHE A 137 -13.96 -26.98 6.41
CA PHE A 137 -13.72 -26.35 7.70
C PHE A 137 -12.56 -25.36 7.59
N ALA A 138 -12.73 -24.16 8.13
CA ALA A 138 -11.70 -23.14 8.20
C ALA A 138 -11.46 -22.70 9.65
N LYS A 139 -10.21 -22.71 10.10
CA LYS A 139 -9.86 -22.22 11.45
C LYS A 139 -10.05 -20.71 11.58
N LYS A 140 -9.77 -19.97 10.51
CA LYS A 140 -9.90 -18.51 10.41
C LYS A 140 -10.61 -18.14 9.11
N LEU A 141 -11.54 -17.20 9.18
CA LEU A 141 -12.40 -16.82 8.07
C LEU A 141 -12.40 -15.30 7.86
N VAL A 142 -12.09 -14.86 6.64
CA VAL A 142 -12.27 -13.47 6.22
C VAL A 142 -13.43 -13.35 5.26
N ILE A 143 -14.41 -12.51 5.60
CA ILE A 143 -15.51 -12.12 4.70
C ILE A 143 -15.09 -10.87 3.93
N ALA A 144 -14.84 -11.00 2.63
CA ALA A 144 -14.38 -9.93 1.74
C ALA A 144 -15.27 -9.77 0.48
N THR A 145 -16.57 -9.95 0.66
CA THR A 145 -17.61 -9.94 -0.39
C THR A 145 -17.96 -8.54 -0.92
N GLY A 146 -17.57 -7.49 -0.17
CA GLY A 146 -17.80 -6.08 -0.50
C GLY A 146 -19.27 -5.63 -0.42
N LEU A 147 -19.50 -4.33 -0.56
CA LEU A 147 -20.83 -3.70 -0.46
C LEU A 147 -21.57 -3.55 -1.80
N THR A 148 -20.88 -3.80 -2.93
CA THR A 148 -21.36 -3.51 -4.31
C THR A 148 -21.38 -4.78 -5.19
N SER A 149 -21.81 -5.90 -4.59
CA SER A 149 -21.89 -7.21 -5.25
C SER A 149 -23.32 -7.66 -5.51
N GLN A 150 -24.25 -7.33 -4.61
CA GLN A 150 -25.68 -7.68 -4.68
C GLN A 150 -26.48 -6.50 -5.24
N ALA A 151 -26.75 -6.53 -6.55
CA ALA A 151 -27.50 -5.48 -7.23
C ALA A 151 -28.94 -5.40 -6.69
N PHE A 152 -29.47 -4.20 -6.58
CA PHE A 152 -30.88 -4.00 -6.30
C PHE A 152 -31.60 -3.54 -7.56
N LEU A 153 -32.33 -4.44 -8.21
CA LEU A 153 -33.21 -4.13 -9.35
C LEU A 153 -34.66 -4.26 -8.86
N PRO A 154 -35.43 -3.16 -8.80
CA PRO A 154 -36.82 -3.25 -8.36
C PRO A 154 -37.74 -3.82 -9.45
N ASP A 155 -38.93 -4.25 -9.05
CA ASP A 155 -40.03 -4.59 -9.95
C ASP A 155 -40.79 -3.30 -10.34
N PHE A 156 -41.11 -3.16 -11.62
CA PHE A 156 -41.89 -2.03 -12.14
C PHE A 156 -43.31 -2.48 -12.52
N GLU A 157 -44.31 -1.67 -12.19
CA GLU A 157 -45.69 -1.89 -12.65
C GLU A 157 -45.73 -1.97 -14.18
N GLY A 158 -46.34 -3.02 -14.74
CA GLY A 158 -46.47 -3.20 -16.18
C GLY A 158 -45.22 -3.74 -16.91
N GLN A 159 -44.14 -4.09 -16.19
CA GLN A 159 -42.88 -4.60 -16.78
C GLN A 159 -43.06 -5.81 -17.71
N GLU A 160 -44.02 -6.69 -17.42
CA GLU A 160 -44.33 -7.89 -18.22
C GLU A 160 -44.76 -7.53 -19.66
N SER A 161 -45.32 -6.33 -19.84
CA SER A 161 -45.78 -5.82 -21.15
C SER A 161 -44.76 -4.89 -21.82
N PHE A 162 -43.64 -4.57 -21.16
CA PHE A 162 -42.67 -3.59 -21.65
C PHE A 162 -42.01 -4.05 -22.96
N GLY A 163 -41.75 -5.35 -23.13
CA GLY A 163 -41.27 -5.92 -24.40
C GLY A 163 -39.88 -5.45 -24.84
N ALA A 164 -39.06 -4.98 -23.89
CA ALA A 164 -37.69 -4.52 -24.08
C ALA A 164 -36.83 -4.91 -22.85
N PRO A 165 -35.49 -4.96 -22.96
CA PRO A 165 -34.61 -5.30 -21.84
C PRO A 165 -34.75 -4.34 -20.66
N ILE A 166 -34.85 -4.90 -19.45
CA ILE A 166 -34.76 -4.18 -18.18
C ILE A 166 -33.62 -4.82 -17.39
N PHE A 167 -32.58 -4.06 -17.06
CA PHE A 167 -31.40 -4.62 -16.39
C PHE A 167 -30.74 -3.63 -15.44
N HIS A 168 -30.02 -4.14 -14.45
CA HIS A 168 -29.19 -3.31 -13.57
C HIS A 168 -27.83 -3.01 -14.23
N GLY A 169 -27.23 -1.85 -13.99
CA GLY A 169 -25.96 -1.46 -14.60
C GLY A 169 -24.77 -2.42 -14.35
N LYS A 170 -24.87 -3.27 -13.32
CA LYS A 170 -23.93 -4.39 -13.11
C LYS A 170 -23.88 -5.34 -14.31
N ASP A 171 -25.03 -5.56 -14.94
CA ASP A 171 -25.25 -6.53 -16.02
C ASP A 171 -25.19 -5.85 -17.40
N PHE A 172 -24.61 -4.65 -17.48
CA PHE A 172 -24.57 -3.88 -18.72
C PHE A 172 -23.74 -4.58 -19.81
N LEU A 173 -22.64 -5.26 -19.45
CA LEU A 173 -21.87 -6.02 -20.41
C LEU A 173 -22.70 -7.13 -21.08
N GLN A 174 -23.59 -7.78 -20.33
CA GLN A 174 -24.50 -8.82 -20.82
C GLN A 174 -25.61 -8.25 -21.71
N ASN A 175 -25.83 -6.93 -21.67
CA ASN A 175 -26.80 -6.21 -22.48
C ASN A 175 -26.10 -5.23 -23.44
N ALA A 176 -24.82 -5.47 -23.77
CA ALA A 176 -24.04 -4.56 -24.60
C ALA A 176 -24.53 -4.49 -26.05
N ASP A 177 -25.29 -5.48 -26.53
CA ASP A 177 -25.96 -5.47 -27.83
C ASP A 177 -26.95 -4.30 -27.98
N THR A 178 -27.47 -3.79 -26.86
CA THR A 178 -28.32 -2.59 -26.86
C THR A 178 -27.59 -1.34 -27.37
N LEU A 179 -26.25 -1.31 -27.36
CA LEU A 179 -25.43 -0.24 -27.95
C LEU A 179 -25.47 -0.23 -29.49
N GLU A 180 -25.97 -1.29 -30.11
CA GLU A 180 -26.07 -1.44 -31.57
C GLU A 180 -27.54 -1.48 -32.03
N THR A 181 -28.41 -2.08 -31.22
CA THR A 181 -29.81 -2.35 -31.59
C THR A 181 -30.77 -1.24 -31.18
N SER A 182 -30.44 -0.45 -30.15
CA SER A 182 -31.34 0.58 -29.62
C SER A 182 -31.23 1.88 -30.42
N LYS A 183 -32.37 2.55 -30.63
CA LYS A 183 -32.39 3.94 -31.13
C LYS A 183 -32.57 4.94 -29.98
N ARG A 184 -33.25 4.51 -28.92
CA ARG A 184 -33.51 5.32 -27.74
C ARG A 184 -33.53 4.45 -26.49
N VAL A 185 -32.90 4.89 -25.41
CA VAL A 185 -32.85 4.17 -24.14
C VAL A 185 -33.26 5.07 -22.98
N THR A 186 -33.72 4.45 -21.90
CA THR A 186 -33.98 5.13 -20.63
C THR A 186 -32.96 4.65 -19.62
N VAL A 187 -32.20 5.57 -19.03
CA VAL A 187 -31.29 5.30 -17.91
C VAL A 187 -31.94 5.82 -16.63
N PHE A 188 -32.08 4.96 -15.62
CA PHE A 188 -32.72 5.31 -14.35
C PHE A 188 -31.73 5.34 -13.19
N GLY A 189 -31.57 6.50 -12.55
CA GLY A 189 -30.68 6.72 -11.41
C GLY A 189 -29.78 7.93 -11.57
N GLY A 190 -29.30 8.50 -10.46
CA GLY A 190 -28.47 9.72 -10.45
C GLY A 190 -27.01 9.52 -10.04
N THR A 191 -26.58 8.27 -9.79
CA THR A 191 -25.23 7.92 -9.29
C THR A 191 -24.22 7.74 -10.43
N LYS A 192 -22.93 7.59 -10.11
CA LYS A 192 -21.86 7.45 -11.13
C LYS A 192 -22.14 6.39 -12.19
N SER A 193 -22.70 5.24 -11.81
CA SER A 193 -23.09 4.20 -12.78
C SER A 193 -24.10 4.68 -13.82
N ALA A 194 -25.01 5.58 -13.45
CA ALA A 194 -25.94 6.18 -14.40
C ALA A 194 -25.21 7.08 -15.40
N TRP A 195 -24.24 7.87 -14.94
CA TRP A 195 -23.43 8.71 -15.83
C TRP A 195 -22.64 7.84 -16.82
N ASP A 196 -22.08 6.71 -16.37
CA ASP A 196 -21.36 5.77 -17.24
C ASP A 196 -22.28 5.16 -18.31
N LEU A 197 -23.49 4.72 -17.93
CA LEU A 197 -24.51 4.23 -18.85
C LEU A 197 -24.91 5.31 -19.87
N VAL A 198 -25.23 6.52 -19.40
CA VAL A 198 -25.60 7.66 -20.26
C VAL A 198 -24.50 7.96 -21.26
N TYR A 199 -23.24 8.04 -20.81
CA TYR A 199 -22.10 8.30 -21.68
C TYR A 199 -21.92 7.20 -22.73
N ALA A 200 -22.00 5.93 -22.34
CA ALA A 200 -21.83 4.80 -23.24
C ALA A 200 -22.85 4.79 -24.39
N TYR A 201 -24.13 5.06 -24.09
CA TYR A 201 -25.17 5.15 -25.12
C TYR A 201 -25.06 6.43 -25.95
N ALA A 202 -24.93 7.59 -25.30
CA ALA A 202 -24.97 8.88 -26.00
C ALA A 202 -23.77 9.06 -26.95
N THR A 203 -22.60 8.55 -26.61
CA THR A 203 -21.42 8.59 -27.51
C THR A 203 -21.55 7.68 -28.73
N LYS A 204 -22.52 6.75 -28.75
CA LYS A 204 -22.92 5.98 -29.93
C LYS A 204 -24.02 6.68 -30.76
N GLY A 205 -24.42 7.90 -30.38
CA GLY A 205 -25.50 8.64 -31.02
C GLY A 205 -26.90 8.11 -30.68
N ILE A 206 -27.03 7.26 -29.66
CA ILE A 206 -28.31 6.74 -29.19
C ILE A 206 -28.96 7.81 -28.30
N ALA A 207 -30.23 8.12 -28.54
CA ALA A 207 -30.96 9.10 -27.73
C ALA A 207 -31.17 8.55 -26.30
N VAL A 208 -30.83 9.34 -25.29
CA VAL A 208 -30.92 8.91 -23.88
C VAL A 208 -31.96 9.74 -23.13
N ASN A 209 -32.99 9.08 -22.60
CA ASN A 209 -33.83 9.66 -21.56
C ASN A 209 -33.21 9.31 -20.20
N TRP A 210 -32.64 10.30 -19.52
CA TRP A 210 -32.01 10.08 -18.23
C TRP A 210 -32.94 10.49 -17.10
N VAL A 211 -33.50 9.49 -16.41
CA VAL A 211 -34.47 9.69 -15.33
C VAL A 211 -33.75 9.69 -13.98
N ILE A 212 -33.83 10.81 -13.28
CA ILE A 212 -33.34 11.01 -11.92
C ILE A 212 -34.53 11.30 -11.03
N ARG A 213 -34.64 10.60 -9.90
CA ARG A 213 -35.77 10.81 -8.98
C ARG A 213 -35.77 12.23 -8.43
N GLY A 214 -36.83 12.97 -8.69
CA GLY A 214 -37.14 14.29 -8.13
C GLY A 214 -38.56 14.75 -8.45
N THR A 215 -38.89 16.01 -8.17
CA THR A 215 -40.27 16.51 -8.09
C THR A 215 -40.99 16.75 -9.39
N PHE A 216 -42.32 16.67 -9.29
CA PHE A 216 -43.24 17.50 -10.07
C PHE A 216 -44.31 18.12 -9.16
N LEU A 217 -44.56 19.43 -9.27
CA LEU A 217 -45.74 20.07 -8.69
C LEU A 217 -46.55 20.76 -9.79
N THR A 218 -47.86 20.56 -9.76
CA THR A 218 -48.84 21.29 -10.56
C THR A 218 -49.21 22.61 -9.85
N SER A 219 -48.69 23.75 -10.36
CA SER A 219 -49.14 25.17 -10.21
C SER A 219 -49.33 25.74 -8.77
N SER A 220 -49.12 27.01 -8.37
CA SER A 220 -48.89 28.33 -8.97
C SER A 220 -48.23 29.27 -7.91
N ASN A 221 -47.52 30.32 -8.38
CA ASN A 221 -47.14 31.59 -7.70
C ASN A 221 -45.80 31.72 -6.91
N VAL A 222 -44.83 32.22 -7.68
CA VAL A 222 -43.66 33.10 -7.47
C VAL A 222 -43.49 33.79 -6.08
N LEU A 223 -42.30 33.61 -5.47
CA LEU A 223 -41.22 34.62 -5.31
C LEU A 223 -40.07 34.12 -4.40
N GLU A 224 -38.85 34.14 -4.96
CA GLU A 224 -37.52 34.15 -4.30
C GLU A 224 -37.01 32.89 -3.57
N VAL A 225 -36.43 31.96 -4.34
CA VAL A 225 -35.01 31.48 -4.40
C VAL A 225 -35.01 30.43 -5.52
N ASP A 226 -34.48 30.76 -6.71
CA ASP A 226 -34.85 30.08 -7.96
C ASP A 226 -34.06 28.78 -8.28
N VAL A 227 -34.22 27.79 -7.40
CA VAL A 227 -34.13 26.35 -7.69
C VAL A 227 -35.53 25.75 -7.59
N ASN A 228 -36.40 26.05 -8.55
CA ASN A 228 -37.72 25.42 -8.63
C ASN A 228 -37.65 24.00 -9.24
N VAL A 229 -36.93 23.11 -8.55
CA VAL A 229 -37.08 21.66 -8.56
C VAL A 229 -37.16 21.26 -7.08
N GLU A 230 -38.34 21.37 -6.48
CA GLU A 230 -38.52 21.12 -5.04
C GLU A 230 -38.41 19.62 -4.70
N ALA A 231 -37.24 19.00 -4.63
CA ALA A 231 -37.05 17.54 -4.46
C ALA A 231 -38.21 16.78 -3.75
N GLU A 232 -38.75 15.72 -4.38
CA GLU A 232 -39.78 14.86 -3.75
C GLU A 232 -39.20 13.58 -3.19
N SER A 233 -38.96 12.54 -3.98
CA SER A 233 -38.72 11.21 -3.40
C SER A 233 -37.27 10.76 -3.34
N GLY A 234 -36.34 11.44 -4.04
CA GLY A 234 -34.96 10.98 -4.23
C GLY A 234 -33.87 11.85 -3.59
N HIS A 235 -32.63 11.37 -3.70
CA HIS A 235 -31.41 12.08 -3.28
C HIS A 235 -30.86 13.03 -4.36
N GLY A 236 -31.43 13.00 -5.57
CA GLY A 236 -30.98 13.81 -6.71
C GLY A 236 -29.72 13.27 -7.40
N PRO A 237 -29.06 14.11 -8.22
CA PRO A 237 -27.81 13.74 -8.90
C PRO A 237 -26.63 13.67 -7.93
N VAL A 238 -25.70 12.74 -8.19
CA VAL A 238 -24.43 12.63 -7.46
C VAL A 238 -23.54 13.85 -7.70
N TRP A 239 -22.68 14.18 -6.74
CA TRP A 239 -21.61 15.14 -6.98
C TRP A 239 -20.62 14.59 -8.01
N MET A 240 -20.49 15.27 -9.15
CA MET A 240 -19.43 15.02 -10.12
C MET A 240 -18.41 16.14 -10.05
N ALA A 241 -17.13 15.81 -9.87
CA ALA A 241 -16.03 16.76 -9.86
C ALA A 241 -15.10 16.53 -11.06
N PRO A 242 -14.47 17.58 -11.61
CA PRO A 242 -13.31 17.38 -12.45
C PRO A 242 -12.15 16.78 -11.63
N PRO A 243 -11.17 16.11 -12.26
CA PRO A 243 -10.03 15.51 -11.54
C PRO A 243 -9.16 16.53 -10.80
N TYR A 244 -9.14 17.78 -11.29
CA TYR A 244 -8.41 18.90 -10.70
C TYR A 244 -9.40 19.98 -10.25
N VAL A 245 -9.36 20.31 -8.97
CA VAL A 245 -10.24 21.26 -8.30
C VAL A 245 -9.44 22.34 -7.57
N THR A 246 -10.13 23.30 -7.00
CA THR A 246 -9.65 24.55 -6.40
C THR A 246 -9.02 25.51 -7.42
N PRO A 247 -8.91 26.81 -7.10
CA PRO A 247 -8.19 27.77 -7.94
C PRO A 247 -6.73 27.40 -8.23
N LEU A 248 -6.13 26.53 -7.39
CA LEU A 248 -4.76 26.03 -7.56
C LEU A 248 -4.67 24.74 -8.41
N LYS A 249 -5.77 24.28 -9.02
CA LYS A 249 -5.86 23.06 -9.85
C LYS A 249 -5.21 21.84 -9.19
N LYS A 250 -5.56 21.62 -7.93
CA LYS A 250 -5.08 20.50 -7.12
C LYS A 250 -5.85 19.24 -7.47
N TRP A 251 -5.14 18.13 -7.53
CA TRP A 251 -5.71 16.81 -7.75
C TRP A 251 -6.59 16.41 -6.55
N LEU A 252 -7.88 16.18 -6.79
CA LEU A 252 -8.91 15.98 -5.76
C LEU A 252 -8.57 14.86 -4.77
N GLU A 253 -8.16 13.69 -5.27
CA GLU A 253 -7.83 12.53 -4.43
C GLU A 253 -6.67 12.87 -3.47
N LYS A 254 -5.64 13.55 -3.98
CA LYS A 254 -4.48 13.98 -3.17
C LYS A 254 -4.86 15.04 -2.12
N LEU A 255 -5.86 15.88 -2.37
CA LEU A 255 -6.36 16.82 -1.35
C LEU A 255 -6.93 16.07 -0.14
N ALA A 256 -7.77 15.07 -0.38
CA ALA A 256 -8.35 14.27 0.71
C ALA A 256 -7.31 13.41 1.44
N HIS A 257 -6.19 13.09 0.78
CA HIS A 257 -5.07 12.38 1.38
C HIS A 257 -4.01 13.31 2.00
N THR A 258 -4.22 14.63 2.05
CA THR A 258 -3.30 15.56 2.72
C THR A 258 -3.71 15.75 4.17
N ARG A 259 -2.86 15.36 5.13
CA ARG A 259 -3.20 15.31 6.56
C ARG A 259 -3.75 16.63 7.11
N ALA A 260 -3.14 17.77 6.81
CA ALA A 260 -3.63 19.07 7.26
C ALA A 260 -5.05 19.40 6.76
N LEU A 261 -5.42 18.89 5.59
CA LEU A 261 -6.76 19.08 5.03
C LEU A 261 -7.80 18.18 5.70
N THR A 262 -7.38 17.03 6.25
CA THR A 262 -8.26 16.17 7.04
C THR A 262 -8.76 16.83 8.33
N TRP A 263 -8.06 17.85 8.84
CA TRP A 263 -8.46 18.56 10.06
C TRP A 263 -9.76 19.35 9.90
N PHE A 264 -10.13 19.70 8.66
CA PHE A 264 -11.39 20.37 8.34
C PHE A 264 -12.59 19.41 8.30
N SER A 265 -12.37 18.10 8.47
CA SER A 265 -13.42 17.11 8.73
C SER A 265 -13.50 16.80 10.23
N PRO A 266 -14.69 16.85 10.86
CA PRO A 266 -14.93 16.11 12.09
C PRO A 266 -14.56 14.65 11.86
N CYS A 267 -13.90 14.01 12.84
CA CYS A 267 -13.42 12.64 12.69
C CYS A 267 -13.38 11.95 14.06
N ALA A 268 -14.16 10.87 14.24
CA ALA A 268 -14.28 10.23 15.54
C ALA A 268 -13.01 9.51 16.00
N TRP A 269 -12.25 8.97 15.05
CA TRP A 269 -10.92 8.39 15.23
C TRP A 269 -9.79 9.40 14.93
N GLY A 270 -10.10 10.69 14.83
CA GLY A 270 -9.13 11.74 14.48
C GLY A 270 -8.08 12.01 15.56
N GLU A 271 -8.11 11.30 16.69
CA GLU A 271 -7.02 11.32 17.68
C GLU A 271 -5.85 10.44 17.27
N ALA A 272 -6.10 9.42 16.45
CA ALA A 272 -5.10 8.47 15.96
C ALA A 272 -3.97 9.15 15.17
N ASP A 273 -4.25 10.32 14.59
CA ASP A 273 -3.36 11.04 13.71
C ASP A 273 -2.44 12.04 14.47
N GLY A 274 -2.64 12.21 15.79
CA GLY A 274 -1.87 13.08 16.68
C GLY A 274 -2.33 14.54 16.80
N TYR A 275 -3.35 14.99 16.04
CA TYR A 275 -3.74 16.41 15.93
C TYR A 275 -5.06 16.76 16.64
N ASN A 276 -5.35 16.12 17.79
CA ASN A 276 -6.59 16.34 18.54
C ASN A 276 -6.82 17.82 18.90
N LYS A 277 -5.79 18.53 19.40
CA LYS A 277 -5.91 19.95 19.75
C LYS A 277 -6.31 20.82 18.55
N THR A 278 -5.76 20.51 17.37
CA THR A 278 -6.07 21.20 16.11
C THR A 278 -7.52 20.98 15.71
N ARG A 279 -8.01 19.73 15.75
CA ARG A 279 -9.43 19.43 15.47
C ARG A 279 -10.37 20.04 16.49
N ASN A 280 -10.00 20.03 17.78
CA ASN A 280 -10.80 20.66 18.83
C ASN A 280 -10.92 22.17 18.63
N PHE A 281 -9.87 22.84 18.14
CA PHE A 281 -9.97 24.24 17.75
C PHE A 281 -10.95 24.42 16.57
N TYR A 282 -10.76 23.70 15.47
CA TYR A 282 -11.56 23.85 14.25
C TYR A 282 -13.04 23.53 14.45
N HIS A 283 -13.37 22.50 15.23
CA HIS A 283 -14.77 22.05 15.37
C HIS A 283 -15.41 22.50 16.68
N GLY A 284 -14.63 22.69 17.74
CA GLY A 284 -15.11 23.10 19.06
C GLY A 284 -15.35 24.60 19.21
N THR A 285 -14.59 25.45 18.51
CA THR A 285 -14.71 26.92 18.62
C THR A 285 -15.54 27.54 17.51
N ALA A 286 -16.20 28.68 17.77
CA ALA A 286 -16.97 29.40 16.75
C ALA A 286 -16.08 29.93 15.62
N ILE A 287 -14.89 30.43 15.95
CA ILE A 287 -13.89 30.92 14.97
C ILE A 287 -13.43 29.76 14.08
N GLY A 288 -13.03 28.64 14.69
CA GLY A 288 -12.64 27.43 13.97
C GLY A 288 -13.73 26.96 13.00
N ARG A 289 -14.99 26.91 13.45
CA ARG A 289 -16.13 26.50 12.61
C ARG A 289 -16.36 27.46 11.44
N GLY A 290 -16.12 28.76 11.63
CA GLY A 290 -16.13 29.73 10.53
C GLY A 290 -15.11 29.39 9.43
N ILE A 291 -13.88 29.00 9.83
CA ILE A 291 -12.82 28.59 8.89
C ILE A 291 -13.22 27.29 8.17
N VAL A 292 -13.71 26.29 8.90
CA VAL A 292 -14.17 25.01 8.33
C VAL A 292 -15.28 25.25 7.30
N ASN A 293 -16.29 26.05 7.64
CA ASN A 293 -17.39 26.37 6.71
C ASN A 293 -16.89 27.06 5.44
N ASN A 294 -15.93 27.99 5.56
CA ASN A 294 -15.33 28.63 4.40
C ASN A 294 -14.54 27.65 3.53
N PHE A 295 -13.75 26.75 4.13
CA PHE A 295 -13.03 25.69 3.40
C PHE A 295 -13.98 24.85 2.54
N TRP A 296 -15.06 24.34 3.14
CA TRP A 296 -16.05 23.53 2.42
C TRP A 296 -16.83 24.32 1.37
N SER A 297 -17.14 25.58 1.63
CA SER A 297 -17.77 26.49 0.66
C SER A 297 -16.89 26.70 -0.57
N VAL A 298 -15.59 26.97 -0.37
CA VAL A 298 -14.62 27.11 -1.48
C VAL A 298 -14.54 25.83 -2.30
N LEU A 299 -14.38 24.67 -1.65
CA LEU A 299 -14.26 23.38 -2.35
C LEU A 299 -15.53 23.04 -3.14
N GLY A 300 -16.71 23.19 -2.54
CA GLY A 300 -17.98 22.91 -3.20
C GLY A 300 -18.30 23.88 -4.34
N ASN A 301 -18.12 25.19 -4.14
CA ASN A 301 -18.40 26.20 -5.16
C ASN A 301 -17.46 26.09 -6.36
N ASP A 302 -16.20 25.70 -6.14
CA ASP A 302 -15.26 25.48 -7.23
C ASP A 302 -15.72 24.37 -8.16
N VAL A 303 -16.16 23.22 -7.62
CA VAL A 303 -16.76 22.13 -8.41
C VAL A 303 -18.00 22.59 -9.19
N LEU A 304 -18.92 23.32 -8.53
CA LEU A 304 -20.12 23.85 -9.18
C LEU A 304 -19.77 24.81 -10.32
N THR A 305 -18.76 25.66 -10.13
CA THR A 305 -18.30 26.64 -11.11
C THR A 305 -17.65 25.96 -12.31
N LEU A 306 -16.79 24.97 -12.07
CA LEU A 306 -16.08 24.24 -13.12
C LEU A 306 -17.03 23.45 -14.02
N ASN A 307 -18.09 22.85 -13.46
CA ASN A 307 -19.07 22.10 -14.23
C ASN A 307 -20.09 22.96 -14.99
N LYS A 308 -20.21 24.25 -14.64
CA LYS A 308 -21.09 25.22 -15.33
C LYS A 308 -22.54 24.71 -15.48
N TYR A 309 -23.10 24.10 -14.44
CA TYR A 309 -24.46 23.54 -14.48
C TYR A 309 -25.52 24.57 -14.92
N ASP A 310 -25.36 25.83 -14.55
CA ASP A 310 -26.30 26.90 -14.87
C ASP A 310 -26.20 27.41 -16.33
N SER A 311 -25.31 26.83 -17.15
CA SER A 311 -25.11 27.24 -18.55
C SER A 311 -26.16 26.70 -19.54
N HIS A 312 -26.96 25.70 -19.15
CA HIS A 312 -27.99 25.10 -19.99
C HIS A 312 -29.16 24.55 -19.14
N PRO A 313 -30.43 24.65 -19.58
CA PRO A 313 -31.57 24.20 -18.78
C PRO A 313 -31.51 22.73 -18.34
N GLU A 314 -31.04 21.83 -19.22
CA GLU A 314 -30.86 20.41 -18.88
C GLU A 314 -29.68 20.18 -17.93
N LEU A 315 -28.60 20.96 -18.04
CA LEU A 315 -27.45 20.83 -17.15
C LEU A 315 -27.79 21.29 -15.73
N LYS A 316 -28.67 22.29 -15.59
CA LYS A 316 -29.12 22.79 -14.28
C LYS A 316 -29.78 21.69 -13.44
N LYS A 317 -30.43 20.71 -14.09
CA LYS A 317 -31.06 19.55 -13.44
C LYS A 317 -30.05 18.59 -12.79
N LEU A 318 -28.78 18.66 -13.18
CA LEU A 318 -27.69 17.82 -12.64
C LEU A 318 -26.96 18.46 -11.46
N LYS A 319 -27.36 19.66 -11.02
CA LYS A 319 -26.78 20.32 -9.85
C LYS A 319 -27.11 19.51 -8.58
N PRO A 320 -26.11 19.10 -7.77
CA PRO A 320 -26.35 18.34 -6.55
C PRO A 320 -27.21 19.11 -5.54
N TRP A 321 -28.04 18.38 -4.77
CA TRP A 321 -29.01 18.99 -3.85
C TRP A 321 -28.52 19.12 -2.41
N CYS A 322 -27.44 18.43 -2.07
CA CYS A 322 -26.81 18.49 -0.75
C CYS A 322 -25.44 19.18 -0.84
N GLU A 323 -25.01 19.81 0.25
CA GLU A 323 -23.69 20.43 0.29
C GLU A 323 -22.58 19.37 0.22
N ALA A 324 -21.48 19.68 -0.49
CA ALA A 324 -20.34 18.78 -0.69
C ALA A 324 -19.77 18.21 0.62
N LYS A 325 -19.87 18.95 1.73
CA LYS A 325 -19.37 18.46 3.02
C LYS A 325 -20.13 17.23 3.54
N HIS A 326 -21.38 16.98 3.13
CA HIS A 326 -22.24 15.93 3.70
C HIS A 326 -22.28 14.61 2.93
N VAL A 327 -21.59 14.50 1.79
CA VAL A 327 -21.86 13.45 0.81
C VAL A 327 -21.00 12.20 0.95
N ALA A 328 -19.87 12.27 1.64
CA ALA A 328 -18.88 11.19 1.72
C ALA A 328 -18.54 10.62 0.32
N SER A 329 -18.72 9.31 0.13
CA SER A 329 -18.48 8.61 -1.14
C SER A 329 -19.53 8.86 -2.22
N SER A 330 -20.61 9.60 -1.93
CA SER A 330 -21.54 10.16 -2.95
C SER A 330 -20.93 11.36 -3.70
N LEU A 331 -19.62 11.26 -3.98
CA LEU A 331 -18.79 12.15 -4.78
C LEU A 331 -18.05 11.29 -5.80
N SER A 332 -18.00 11.73 -7.05
CA SER A 332 -17.40 11.00 -8.16
C SER A 332 -16.63 11.94 -9.08
N ILE A 333 -15.76 11.38 -9.92
CA ILE A 333 -14.86 12.13 -10.78
C ILE A 333 -15.23 11.92 -12.25
N LEU A 334 -15.24 12.99 -13.02
CA LEU A 334 -15.40 12.97 -14.47
C LEU A 334 -14.17 12.32 -15.11
N ASN A 335 -14.39 11.18 -15.79
CA ASN A 335 -13.32 10.35 -16.37
C ASN A 335 -13.56 9.98 -17.84
N TYR A 336 -14.29 10.84 -18.56
CA TYR A 336 -14.73 10.64 -19.93
C TYR A 336 -13.73 11.19 -20.96
N GLU A 337 -13.75 10.64 -22.19
CA GLU A 337 -12.83 11.03 -23.25
C GLU A 337 -13.25 12.33 -23.95
N THR A 338 -14.56 12.55 -24.07
CA THR A 338 -15.15 13.80 -24.54
C THR A 338 -15.86 14.53 -23.39
N ASP A 339 -16.15 15.82 -23.58
CA ASP A 339 -16.95 16.56 -22.61
C ASP A 339 -18.35 15.92 -22.53
N PHE A 340 -18.65 15.30 -21.38
CA PHE A 340 -19.93 14.68 -21.11
C PHE A 340 -21.09 15.68 -21.28
N PHE A 341 -20.87 16.95 -20.94
CA PHE A 341 -21.91 17.96 -20.97
C PHE A 341 -22.28 18.39 -22.40
N ASP A 342 -21.41 18.18 -23.40
CA ASP A 342 -21.76 18.41 -24.81
C ASP A 342 -22.87 17.47 -25.25
N LEU A 343 -22.86 16.21 -24.80
CA LEU A 343 -23.92 15.23 -25.12
C LEU A 343 -25.32 15.70 -24.67
N ILE A 344 -25.38 16.53 -23.63
CA ILE A 344 -26.62 17.14 -23.14
C ILE A 344 -26.95 18.41 -23.93
N ARG A 345 -25.96 19.28 -24.20
CA ARG A 345 -26.14 20.51 -24.96
C ARG A 345 -26.57 20.23 -26.41
N ASP A 346 -26.04 19.17 -27.00
CA ASP A 346 -26.34 18.73 -28.36
C ASP A 346 -27.70 18.00 -28.46
N GLY A 347 -28.39 17.80 -27.33
CA GLY A 347 -29.73 17.21 -27.29
C GLY A 347 -29.75 15.69 -27.50
N ILE A 348 -28.62 15.00 -27.37
CA ILE A 348 -28.57 13.52 -27.39
C ILE A 348 -29.12 12.97 -26.08
N VAL A 349 -28.85 13.65 -24.96
CA VAL A 349 -29.30 13.29 -23.62
C VAL A 349 -30.36 14.28 -23.12
N HIS A 350 -31.50 13.77 -22.69
CA HIS A 350 -32.58 14.54 -22.06
C HIS A 350 -32.75 14.12 -20.61
N VAL A 351 -32.61 15.06 -19.67
CA VAL A 351 -32.65 14.79 -18.24
C VAL A 351 -34.07 15.01 -17.71
N HIS A 352 -34.64 13.98 -17.12
CA HIS A 352 -35.97 13.97 -16.54
C HIS A 352 -35.84 13.86 -15.02
N VAL A 353 -36.24 14.91 -14.31
CA VAL A 353 -36.32 14.86 -12.85
C VAL A 353 -37.74 14.45 -12.47
N ALA A 354 -37.95 13.14 -12.32
CA ALA A 354 -39.27 12.53 -12.08
C ALA A 354 -39.12 11.08 -11.57
N ASP A 355 -40.22 10.50 -11.10
CA ASP A 355 -40.31 9.09 -10.72
C ASP A 355 -40.92 8.25 -11.84
N ILE A 356 -40.48 6.99 -11.99
CA ILE A 356 -41.14 6.02 -12.88
C ILE A 356 -42.40 5.51 -12.18
N VAL A 357 -43.55 5.62 -12.85
CA VAL A 357 -44.85 5.21 -12.30
C VAL A 357 -45.39 3.90 -12.88
N LYS A 358 -45.04 3.57 -14.13
CA LYS A 358 -45.35 2.27 -14.76
C LYS A 358 -44.63 2.14 -16.09
N LEU A 359 -44.66 0.94 -16.63
CA LEU A 359 -44.22 0.58 -17.96
C LEU A 359 -45.41 0.14 -18.82
N SER A 360 -45.35 0.43 -20.10
CA SER A 360 -46.21 -0.16 -21.14
C SER A 360 -45.33 -0.56 -22.32
N PRO A 361 -45.85 -1.16 -23.42
CA PRO A 361 -45.01 -1.60 -24.53
C PRO A 361 -44.01 -0.52 -24.99
N LYS A 362 -42.72 -0.80 -24.81
CA LYS A 362 -41.55 0.06 -25.06
C LYS A 362 -41.67 1.50 -24.55
N THR A 363 -42.40 1.73 -23.46
CA THR A 363 -42.67 3.08 -22.95
C THR A 363 -42.53 3.13 -21.43
N VAL A 364 -41.72 4.08 -20.95
CA VAL A 364 -41.54 4.41 -19.53
C VAL A 364 -42.43 5.61 -19.18
N HIS A 365 -43.37 5.44 -18.26
CA HIS A 365 -44.26 6.51 -17.82
C HIS A 365 -43.72 7.16 -16.55
N LEU A 366 -43.71 8.49 -16.52
CA LEU A 366 -43.17 9.28 -15.42
C LEU A 366 -44.25 9.98 -14.60
N SER A 367 -43.94 10.30 -13.35
CA SER A 367 -44.83 11.00 -12.41
C SER A 367 -45.23 12.40 -12.87
N ASN A 368 -44.47 12.98 -13.79
CA ASN A 368 -44.77 14.27 -14.41
C ASN A 368 -45.72 14.17 -15.63
N GLY A 369 -46.24 12.98 -15.93
CA GLY A 369 -47.13 12.73 -17.07
C GLY A 369 -46.41 12.45 -18.39
N SER A 370 -45.08 12.50 -18.44
CA SER A 370 -44.32 12.16 -19.64
C SER A 370 -44.36 10.67 -19.93
N ALA A 371 -44.42 10.33 -21.21
CA ALA A 371 -44.30 8.97 -21.72
C ALA A 371 -43.06 8.90 -22.63
N LEU A 372 -42.08 8.09 -22.24
CA LEU A 372 -40.78 8.01 -22.87
C LEU A 372 -40.66 6.71 -23.65
N GLU A 373 -40.59 6.77 -24.97
CA GLU A 373 -40.24 5.60 -25.78
C GLU A 373 -38.84 5.09 -25.40
N SER A 374 -38.67 3.77 -25.32
CA SER A 374 -37.45 3.16 -24.83
C SER A 374 -37.27 1.74 -25.36
N ASP A 375 -36.16 1.51 -26.06
CA ASP A 375 -35.74 0.18 -26.53
C ASP A 375 -35.03 -0.64 -25.44
N ALA A 376 -34.59 0.00 -24.35
CA ALA A 376 -34.07 -0.63 -23.14
C ALA A 376 -34.26 0.27 -21.92
N LEU A 377 -34.36 -0.31 -20.72
CA LEU A 377 -34.36 0.38 -19.42
C LEU A 377 -33.15 -0.08 -18.59
N ALA A 378 -32.13 0.78 -18.49
CA ALA A 378 -30.91 0.51 -17.75
C ALA A 378 -30.95 1.18 -16.37
N CYS A 379 -30.90 0.39 -15.30
CA CYS A 379 -31.12 0.83 -13.93
C CYS A 379 -29.81 0.93 -13.14
N ALA A 380 -29.49 2.13 -12.64
CA ALA A 380 -28.44 2.41 -11.66
C ALA A 380 -29.06 2.59 -10.25
N THR A 381 -29.81 1.58 -9.82
CA THR A 381 -30.67 1.62 -8.61
C THR A 381 -29.96 1.20 -7.32
N GLY A 382 -28.65 0.93 -7.38
CA GLY A 382 -27.80 0.73 -6.21
C GLY A 382 -27.73 -0.74 -5.77
N TRP A 383 -27.42 -0.94 -4.49
CA TRP A 383 -27.00 -2.23 -3.95
C TRP A 383 -27.74 -2.56 -2.66
N LYS A 384 -27.78 -3.85 -2.32
CA LYS A 384 -28.45 -4.35 -1.11
C LYS A 384 -27.69 -4.08 0.18
N HIS A 385 -26.37 -3.89 0.11
CA HIS A 385 -25.48 -3.58 1.25
C HIS A 385 -25.47 -4.57 2.44
N PHE A 386 -26.12 -5.74 2.33
CA PHE A 386 -26.03 -6.84 3.30
C PHE A 386 -25.37 -8.09 2.70
N GLN A 387 -24.96 -9.00 3.57
CA GLN A 387 -24.29 -10.24 3.20
C GLN A 387 -25.29 -11.25 2.64
N ALA A 388 -24.99 -11.83 1.47
CA ALA A 388 -25.81 -12.88 0.86
C ALA A 388 -25.58 -14.28 1.46
N ILE A 389 -24.55 -14.40 2.31
CA ILE A 389 -24.17 -15.65 2.99
C ILE A 389 -25.08 -15.83 4.20
N LYS A 390 -25.58 -17.06 4.39
CA LYS A 390 -26.30 -17.41 5.63
C LYS A 390 -25.30 -17.67 6.76
N PHE A 391 -25.41 -16.93 7.86
CA PHE A 391 -24.59 -17.17 9.05
C PHE A 391 -25.31 -18.11 10.01
N LEU A 392 -24.58 -19.07 10.55
CA LEU A 392 -25.08 -20.07 11.47
C LEU A 392 -24.20 -20.14 12.74
N PRO A 393 -24.76 -20.47 13.91
CA PRO A 393 -26.19 -20.72 14.17
C PRO A 393 -27.06 -19.46 13.96
N ALA A 394 -28.36 -19.66 13.73
CA ALA A 394 -29.27 -18.55 13.44
C ALA A 394 -29.25 -17.50 14.57
N GLY A 395 -29.15 -16.22 14.21
CA GLY A 395 -29.09 -15.10 15.15
C GLY A 395 -27.67 -14.70 15.54
N ILE A 396 -26.63 -15.40 15.07
CA ILE A 396 -25.22 -15.01 15.31
C ILE A 396 -24.86 -13.65 14.70
N GLU A 397 -25.66 -13.13 13.75
CA GLU A 397 -25.47 -11.82 13.12
C GLU A 397 -25.37 -10.68 14.14
N LYS A 398 -26.09 -10.78 15.27
CA LYS A 398 -26.01 -9.81 16.38
C LYS A 398 -24.67 -9.81 17.09
N GLU A 399 -24.02 -10.97 17.16
CA GLU A 399 -22.68 -11.13 17.74
C GLU A 399 -21.60 -10.70 16.76
N LEU A 400 -21.82 -10.95 15.46
CA LEU A 400 -20.95 -10.52 14.38
C LEU A 400 -20.94 -9.00 14.18
N GLY A 401 -22.00 -8.31 14.62
CA GLY A 401 -22.16 -6.88 14.40
C GLY A 401 -22.48 -6.52 12.95
N ILE A 402 -23.17 -7.43 12.23
CA ILE A 402 -23.64 -7.21 10.85
C ILE A 402 -25.16 -6.95 10.83
N PRO A 403 -25.72 -6.38 9.74
CA PRO A 403 -27.13 -6.05 9.66
C PRO A 403 -28.05 -7.23 9.94
N HIS A 404 -28.98 -7.03 10.88
CA HIS A 404 -30.00 -7.99 11.29
C HIS A 404 -31.27 -7.24 11.71
N THR A 405 -32.40 -7.95 11.82
CA THR A 405 -33.63 -7.36 12.33
C THR A 405 -33.41 -6.87 13.75
N PRO A 406 -33.70 -5.59 14.07
CA PRO A 406 -33.53 -5.06 15.43
C PRO A 406 -34.34 -5.86 16.47
N ALA A 407 -33.68 -6.20 17.56
CA ALA A 407 -34.26 -6.89 18.71
C ALA A 407 -33.81 -6.21 20.03
N PRO A 408 -34.50 -6.45 21.17
CA PRO A 408 -34.11 -5.85 22.45
C PRO A 408 -32.68 -6.15 22.90
N ASP A 409 -32.12 -7.28 22.47
CA ASP A 409 -30.74 -7.71 22.74
C ASP A 409 -29.74 -7.35 21.63
N SER A 410 -30.18 -6.61 20.60
CA SER A 410 -29.28 -6.11 19.55
C SER A 410 -28.25 -5.14 20.13
N TYR A 411 -27.02 -5.23 19.61
CA TYR A 411 -25.97 -4.26 19.87
C TYR A 411 -25.75 -3.38 18.64
N PRO A 412 -25.52 -2.06 18.82
CA PRO A 412 -25.64 -1.28 20.07
C PRO A 412 -27.09 -1.17 20.56
N SER A 413 -27.27 -1.09 21.89
CA SER A 413 -28.60 -0.85 22.46
C SER A 413 -29.05 0.60 22.22
N ALA A 414 -30.37 0.85 22.24
CA ALA A 414 -30.91 2.20 22.06
C ALA A 414 -30.35 3.21 23.10
N THR A 415 -30.19 2.79 24.35
CA THR A 415 -29.60 3.63 25.43
C THR A 415 -28.13 3.97 25.17
N LEU A 416 -27.36 3.00 24.66
CA LEU A 416 -25.97 3.22 24.28
C LEU A 416 -25.87 4.20 23.11
N LEU A 417 -26.74 4.04 22.10
CA LEU A 417 -26.80 4.96 20.95
C LEU A 417 -27.14 6.39 21.38
N ASP A 418 -28.09 6.59 22.30
CA ASP A 418 -28.41 7.93 22.82
C ASP A 418 -27.20 8.56 23.55
N SER A 419 -26.46 7.77 24.33
CA SER A 419 -25.25 8.23 25.02
C SER A 419 -24.14 8.62 24.03
N VAL A 420 -23.94 7.79 23.02
CA VAL A 420 -22.99 8.02 21.91
C VAL A 420 -23.36 9.27 21.11
N ASP A 421 -24.63 9.43 20.75
CA ASP A 421 -25.12 10.59 19.99
C ASP A 421 -24.87 11.89 20.78
N LYS A 422 -25.14 11.87 22.10
CA LYS A 422 -24.80 13.00 23.00
C LYS A 422 -23.31 13.32 23.02
N GLU A 423 -22.45 12.30 23.04
CA GLU A 423 -21.00 12.52 22.98
C GLU A 423 -20.55 13.10 21.65
N ILE A 424 -21.06 12.59 20.52
CA ILE A 424 -20.78 13.10 19.18
C ILE A 424 -21.12 14.58 19.11
N PHE A 425 -22.31 14.98 19.56
CA PHE A 425 -22.72 16.38 19.55
C PHE A 425 -21.94 17.25 20.53
N ARG A 426 -21.40 16.67 21.61
CA ARG A 426 -20.52 17.38 22.54
C ARG A 426 -19.15 17.64 21.91
N ARG A 427 -18.58 16.65 21.20
CA ARG A 427 -17.28 16.76 20.52
C ARG A 427 -17.34 17.64 19.27
N TRP A 428 -18.44 17.53 18.50
CA TRP A 428 -18.65 18.29 17.26
C TRP A 428 -20.05 18.92 17.23
N PRO A 429 -20.22 20.11 17.84
CA PRO A 429 -21.54 20.76 17.95
C PRO A 429 -22.24 21.00 16.61
N ALA A 430 -21.49 21.25 15.53
CA ALA A 430 -22.04 21.46 14.20
C ALA A 430 -22.79 20.23 13.64
N LEU A 431 -22.55 19.03 14.17
CA LEU A 431 -23.27 17.82 13.76
C LEU A 431 -24.67 17.72 14.36
N ARG A 432 -25.04 18.60 15.32
CA ARG A 432 -26.41 18.67 15.82
C ARG A 432 -27.35 19.26 14.78
N ASP A 433 -26.85 20.24 14.03
CA ASP A 433 -27.59 20.96 13.01
C ASP A 433 -27.45 20.23 11.67
N GLN A 434 -28.21 19.14 11.52
CA GLN A 434 -28.22 18.37 10.28
C GLN A 434 -28.87 19.19 9.15
N PRO A 435 -28.32 19.14 7.93
CA PRO A 435 -28.98 19.74 6.78
C PRO A 435 -30.35 19.09 6.61
N THR A 436 -31.38 19.87 6.28
CA THR A 436 -32.64 19.32 5.78
C THR A 436 -32.40 18.79 4.37
N ASN A 437 -31.76 17.62 4.26
CA ASN A 437 -31.74 16.83 3.04
C ASN A 437 -33.20 16.50 2.71
N ASN A 438 -33.66 16.92 1.53
CA ASN A 438 -34.99 16.71 0.97
C ASN A 438 -36.05 16.19 1.98
N LYS A 439 -36.87 17.08 2.54
CA LYS A 439 -37.90 16.74 3.55
C LYS A 439 -38.94 15.70 3.09
N LYS A 440 -39.03 15.45 1.78
CA LYS A 440 -39.99 14.53 1.17
C LYS A 440 -39.35 13.19 0.76
N LEU A 441 -38.06 12.96 1.02
CA LEU A 441 -37.31 11.75 0.64
C LEU A 441 -38.12 10.48 0.98
N LYS A 442 -38.26 9.58 0.00
CA LYS A 442 -38.93 8.29 0.17
C LYS A 442 -38.02 7.14 -0.29
N PRO A 443 -38.06 5.98 0.40
CA PRO A 443 -37.54 4.73 -0.15
C PRO A 443 -38.01 4.49 -1.59
N LEU A 444 -37.17 3.89 -2.43
CA LEU A 444 -37.49 3.68 -3.85
C LEU A 444 -38.78 2.87 -4.04
N VAL A 445 -39.00 1.89 -3.16
CA VAL A 445 -40.15 0.97 -3.18
C VAL A 445 -41.43 1.55 -2.59
N GLU A 446 -41.37 2.77 -2.04
CA GLU A 446 -42.54 3.51 -1.55
C GLU A 446 -43.06 4.52 -2.57
N ASN A 447 -42.48 4.53 -3.78
CA ASN A 447 -42.96 5.31 -4.91
C ASN A 447 -43.96 4.48 -5.71
N GLY A 448 -45.18 4.99 -5.90
CA GLY A 448 -46.21 4.33 -6.68
C GLY A 448 -45.68 3.91 -8.06
N GLY A 449 -45.81 2.63 -8.39
CA GLY A 449 -45.29 2.04 -9.63
C GLY A 449 -44.03 1.21 -9.51
N ILE A 450 -43.32 1.28 -8.38
CA ILE A 450 -42.10 0.51 -8.10
C ILE A 450 -42.31 -0.34 -6.84
N SER A 451 -41.91 -1.61 -6.90
CA SER A 451 -42.01 -2.54 -5.78
C SER A 451 -40.82 -3.50 -5.75
N THR A 452 -40.80 -4.43 -4.79
CA THR A 452 -39.86 -5.55 -4.80
C THR A 452 -40.52 -6.76 -4.16
N LYS A 453 -40.30 -7.94 -4.76
CA LYS A 453 -40.69 -9.23 -4.16
C LYS A 453 -39.71 -9.72 -3.09
N GLU A 454 -38.57 -9.05 -2.94
CA GLU A 454 -37.53 -9.45 -2.00
C GLU A 454 -37.88 -9.05 -0.56
N ALA A 455 -37.95 -10.03 0.34
CA ALA A 455 -38.27 -9.81 1.74
C ALA A 455 -37.23 -8.93 2.47
N VAL A 456 -35.96 -9.08 2.12
CA VAL A 456 -34.86 -8.24 2.62
C VAL A 456 -34.27 -7.48 1.44
N ASN A 457 -34.29 -6.16 1.53
CA ASN A 457 -33.88 -5.23 0.48
C ASN A 457 -33.21 -3.99 1.10
N PRO A 458 -32.64 -3.04 0.32
CA PRO A 458 -31.91 -1.89 0.87
C PRO A 458 -32.72 -0.99 1.81
N PHE A 459 -34.05 -1.08 1.78
CA PHE A 459 -34.97 -0.27 2.60
C PHE A 459 -35.57 -1.04 3.77
N THR A 460 -35.25 -2.34 3.90
CA THR A 460 -35.64 -3.12 5.08
C THR A 460 -34.94 -2.51 6.31
N PRO A 461 -35.67 -2.20 7.41
CA PRO A 461 -35.09 -1.58 8.59
C PRO A 461 -34.25 -2.59 9.38
N LEU A 462 -32.98 -2.72 9.02
CA LEU A 462 -31.98 -3.54 9.71
C LEU A 462 -31.11 -2.67 10.62
N THR A 463 -30.46 -3.31 11.59
CA THR A 463 -29.36 -2.68 12.33
C THR A 463 -28.19 -2.34 11.39
N PRO A 464 -27.42 -1.28 11.67
CA PRO A 464 -26.21 -0.97 10.91
C PRO A 464 -25.08 -1.94 11.25
N TYR A 465 -24.06 -1.99 10.39
CA TYR A 465 -22.79 -2.63 10.77
C TYR A 465 -22.21 -1.93 12.00
N SER A 466 -21.79 -2.72 12.97
CA SER A 466 -21.32 -2.27 14.28
C SER A 466 -20.14 -3.11 14.73
N MET A 467 -19.03 -3.01 13.98
CA MET A 467 -17.83 -3.84 14.15
C MET A 467 -16.67 -3.03 14.71
N TYR A 468 -15.86 -3.65 15.57
CA TYR A 468 -14.65 -3.02 16.10
C TYR A 468 -13.66 -2.77 14.96
N ARG A 469 -13.18 -1.52 14.86
CA ARG A 469 -12.38 -1.02 13.72
C ARG A 469 -12.99 -1.21 12.34
N PHE A 470 -14.31 -1.46 12.26
CA PHE A 470 -15.02 -1.84 11.04
C PHE A 470 -14.58 -3.20 10.46
N VAL A 471 -13.97 -4.05 11.30
CA VAL A 471 -13.33 -5.30 10.87
C VAL A 471 -13.74 -6.48 11.75
N ALA A 472 -13.60 -6.36 13.08
CA ALA A 472 -13.80 -7.48 14.00
C ALA A 472 -15.19 -7.44 14.67
N PRO A 473 -15.76 -8.62 15.01
CA PRO A 473 -17.01 -8.69 15.76
C PRO A 473 -16.94 -7.94 17.10
N PRO A 474 -18.05 -7.33 17.57
CA PRO A 474 -18.12 -6.68 18.87
C PRO A 474 -18.39 -7.63 20.06
N SER A 475 -18.61 -8.93 19.83
CA SER A 475 -18.95 -9.88 20.90
C SER A 475 -17.71 -10.42 21.62
N GLN A 476 -17.78 -10.55 22.95
CA GLN A 476 -16.68 -11.07 23.76
C GLN A 476 -16.28 -12.50 23.34
N LYS A 477 -17.28 -13.34 23.01
CA LYS A 477 -17.07 -14.72 22.57
C LYS A 477 -16.25 -14.75 21.28
N LEU A 478 -16.65 -13.99 20.25
CA LEU A 478 -15.97 -14.01 18.95
C LEU A 478 -14.61 -13.28 19.02
N LEU A 479 -14.50 -12.24 19.83
CA LEU A 479 -13.20 -11.63 20.16
C LEU A 479 -12.27 -12.62 20.88
N ALA A 480 -12.80 -13.53 21.70
CA ALA A 480 -12.01 -14.56 22.35
C ALA A 480 -11.52 -15.63 21.35
N HIS A 481 -12.38 -16.09 20.44
CA HIS A 481 -11.98 -17.08 19.42
C HIS A 481 -11.05 -16.51 18.35
N ARG A 482 -11.24 -15.25 17.93
CA ARG A 482 -10.42 -14.58 16.89
C ARG A 482 -10.39 -15.39 15.59
N ASP A 483 -11.55 -15.88 15.16
CA ASP A 483 -11.67 -16.80 14.03
C ASP A 483 -12.48 -16.23 12.85
N ILE A 484 -13.05 -15.02 12.98
CA ILE A 484 -13.73 -14.31 11.88
C ILE A 484 -13.42 -12.82 11.85
N ALA A 485 -13.24 -12.27 10.66
CA ALA A 485 -13.09 -10.84 10.41
C ALA A 485 -13.74 -10.45 9.07
N PHE A 486 -14.08 -9.16 8.94
CA PHE A 486 -14.67 -8.58 7.74
C PHE A 486 -13.70 -7.58 7.11
N ALA A 487 -13.49 -7.69 5.80
CA ALA A 487 -12.60 -6.81 5.06
C ALA A 487 -13.39 -6.04 4.00
N GLY A 488 -13.21 -4.72 3.95
CA GLY A 488 -13.85 -3.86 2.94
C GLY A 488 -15.34 -3.61 3.13
N VAL A 489 -15.85 -3.72 4.37
CA VAL A 489 -17.22 -3.29 4.73
C VAL A 489 -17.23 -1.79 5.04
N LEU A 490 -16.84 -0.99 4.06
CA LEU A 490 -16.76 0.47 4.14
C LEU A 490 -16.70 1.08 2.73
N MET A 491 -17.08 2.36 2.59
CA MET A 491 -17.07 3.06 1.31
C MET A 491 -16.25 4.36 1.36
N HIS A 492 -15.37 4.52 0.38
CA HIS A 492 -14.29 5.51 0.32
C HIS A 492 -13.55 5.34 -1.03
N PHE A 493 -12.61 6.23 -1.38
CA PHE A 493 -11.79 6.13 -2.61
C PHE A 493 -10.30 5.82 -2.36
N THR A 494 -9.97 5.32 -1.17
CA THR A 494 -8.61 4.96 -0.73
C THR A 494 -8.43 3.43 -0.67
N ALA A 495 -9.12 2.71 -1.58
CA ALA A 495 -9.34 1.26 -1.51
C ALA A 495 -8.05 0.45 -1.32
N ALA A 496 -7.03 0.73 -2.12
CA ALA A 496 -5.82 -0.08 -2.14
C ALA A 496 -4.98 0.02 -0.85
N ILE A 497 -4.82 1.23 -0.30
CA ILE A 497 -4.09 1.45 0.96
C ILE A 497 -4.84 0.80 2.12
N ILE A 498 -6.16 1.06 2.24
CA ILE A 498 -6.95 0.51 3.34
C ILE A 498 -7.08 -1.02 3.24
N ALA A 499 -7.18 -1.59 2.04
CA ALA A 499 -7.17 -3.04 1.86
C ALA A 499 -5.87 -3.67 2.39
N ASN A 500 -4.72 -3.06 2.09
CA ASN A 500 -3.42 -3.54 2.58
C ASN A 500 -3.30 -3.39 4.11
N THR A 501 -3.73 -2.27 4.68
CA THR A 501 -3.67 -2.03 6.12
C THR A 501 -4.66 -2.89 6.91
N GLN A 502 -5.91 -3.05 6.42
CA GLN A 502 -6.88 -3.96 7.04
C GLN A 502 -6.41 -5.41 6.99
N ALA A 503 -5.80 -5.85 5.89
CA ALA A 503 -5.27 -7.21 5.79
C ALA A 503 -4.23 -7.51 6.89
N LEU A 504 -3.34 -6.56 7.15
CA LEU A 504 -2.34 -6.66 8.20
C LEU A 504 -2.96 -6.65 9.61
N TRP A 505 -3.92 -5.75 9.83
CA TRP A 505 -4.66 -5.68 11.09
C TRP A 505 -5.48 -6.94 11.37
N ILE A 506 -6.11 -7.53 10.35
CA ILE A 506 -6.85 -8.79 10.44
C ILE A 506 -5.92 -9.93 10.85
N ASP A 507 -4.75 -10.01 10.22
CA ASP A 507 -3.76 -11.04 10.57
C ASP A 507 -3.30 -10.90 12.03
N ALA A 508 -3.02 -9.67 12.48
CA ALA A 508 -2.70 -9.36 13.87
C ALA A 508 -3.81 -9.76 14.85
N PHE A 509 -5.06 -9.46 14.50
CA PHE A 509 -6.24 -9.84 15.28
C PHE A 509 -6.32 -11.36 15.46
N PHE A 510 -6.21 -12.12 14.37
CA PHE A 510 -6.27 -13.58 14.39
C PHE A 510 -5.12 -14.26 15.13
N HIS A 511 -4.00 -13.57 15.37
CA HIS A 511 -2.83 -14.12 16.07
C HIS A 511 -2.61 -13.48 17.45
N ASP A 512 -3.65 -12.87 18.02
CA ASP A 512 -3.65 -12.27 19.36
C ASP A 512 -2.55 -11.21 19.56
N LYS A 513 -2.30 -10.41 18.53
CA LYS A 513 -1.27 -9.37 18.53
C LYS A 513 -1.81 -7.96 18.82
N LEU A 514 -3.09 -7.82 19.11
CA LEU A 514 -3.74 -6.53 19.42
C LEU A 514 -3.99 -6.40 20.93
N PRO A 515 -3.25 -5.55 21.66
CA PRO A 515 -3.37 -5.44 23.12
C PRO A 515 -4.79 -5.12 23.60
N ALA A 516 -5.46 -4.14 22.98
CA ALA A 516 -6.81 -3.73 23.38
C ALA A 516 -7.85 -4.87 23.25
N VAL A 517 -7.73 -5.71 22.22
CA VAL A 517 -8.61 -6.88 22.04
C VAL A 517 -8.33 -7.93 23.11
N ARG A 518 -7.05 -8.21 23.37
CA ARG A 518 -6.63 -9.17 24.40
C ARG A 518 -7.12 -8.76 25.78
N GLU A 519 -6.94 -7.50 26.15
CA GLU A 519 -7.45 -6.94 27.41
C GLU A 519 -8.98 -7.07 27.50
N ALA A 520 -9.71 -6.70 26.44
CA ALA A 520 -11.16 -6.82 26.36
C ALA A 520 -11.67 -8.28 26.45
N THR A 521 -10.85 -9.28 26.14
CA THR A 521 -11.24 -10.69 26.33
C THR A 521 -11.10 -11.18 27.76
N SER A 522 -10.28 -10.53 28.58
CA SER A 522 -10.00 -10.93 29.97
C SER A 522 -10.61 -10.00 31.04
N ASP A 523 -10.86 -8.74 30.70
CA ASP A 523 -11.33 -7.70 31.62
C ASP A 523 -12.68 -7.11 31.16
N PRO A 524 -13.75 -7.25 31.97
CA PRO A 524 -15.06 -6.68 31.67
C PRO A 524 -15.07 -5.16 31.46
N GLU A 525 -14.23 -4.40 32.18
CA GLU A 525 -14.18 -2.94 32.02
C GLU A 525 -13.55 -2.56 30.67
N ALA A 526 -12.45 -3.21 30.30
CA ALA A 526 -11.84 -3.08 28.98
C ALA A 526 -12.81 -3.48 27.86
N PHE A 527 -13.61 -4.54 28.05
CA PHE A 527 -14.64 -4.97 27.09
C PHE A 527 -15.72 -3.92 26.88
N GLU A 528 -16.29 -3.36 27.96
CA GLU A 528 -17.32 -2.33 27.85
C GLU A 528 -16.77 -1.04 27.23
N LYS A 529 -15.51 -0.68 27.53
CA LYS A 529 -14.82 0.42 26.83
C LYS A 529 -14.70 0.16 25.33
N LEU A 530 -14.27 -1.04 24.93
CA LEU A 530 -14.16 -1.43 23.52
C LEU A 530 -15.51 -1.38 22.81
N ARG A 531 -16.59 -1.85 23.46
CA ARG A 531 -17.96 -1.78 22.92
C ARG A 531 -18.47 -0.35 22.84
N TYR A 532 -18.19 0.50 23.82
CA TYR A 532 -18.57 1.91 23.74
C TYR A 532 -17.87 2.59 22.56
N GLU A 533 -16.56 2.37 22.42
CA GLU A 533 -15.75 2.89 21.31
C GLU A 533 -16.24 2.38 19.95
N THR A 534 -16.60 1.10 19.86
CA THR A 534 -17.16 0.50 18.65
C THR A 534 -18.48 1.17 18.26
N ALA A 535 -19.38 1.39 19.21
CA ALA A 535 -20.65 2.07 18.96
C ALA A 535 -20.42 3.52 18.52
N LEU A 536 -19.51 4.24 19.17
CA LEU A 536 -19.14 5.63 18.83
C LEU A 536 -18.66 5.76 17.38
N HIS A 537 -17.72 4.90 16.97
CA HIS A 537 -17.12 5.00 15.65
C HIS A 537 -18.06 4.61 14.51
N ASN A 538 -18.87 3.55 14.70
CA ASN A 538 -19.85 3.14 13.68
C ASN A 538 -21.02 4.13 13.60
N ARG A 539 -21.43 4.73 14.72
CA ARG A 539 -22.54 5.71 14.76
C ARG A 539 -22.16 7.08 14.20
N PHE A 540 -20.87 7.41 14.18
CA PHE A 540 -20.37 8.71 13.72
C PHE A 540 -20.81 9.07 12.30
N GLY A 541 -20.75 8.11 11.37
CA GLY A 541 -21.06 8.31 9.95
C GLY A 541 -22.47 8.86 9.72
N LYS A 542 -23.46 8.41 10.49
CA LYS A 542 -24.85 8.88 10.43
C LYS A 542 -24.96 10.40 10.49
N TRP A 543 -24.23 11.01 11.41
CA TRP A 543 -24.30 12.44 11.67
C TRP A 543 -23.33 13.23 10.80
N ARG A 544 -22.19 12.64 10.46
CA ARG A 544 -21.19 13.30 9.62
C ARG A 544 -21.61 13.35 8.15
N TYR A 545 -22.26 12.30 7.65
CA TYR A 545 -22.51 12.05 6.24
C TYR A 545 -23.98 11.67 5.95
N PRO A 546 -24.94 12.56 6.25
CA PRO A 546 -26.37 12.30 6.09
C PRO A 546 -26.83 12.19 4.62
N ALA A 547 -25.97 12.49 3.64
CA ALA A 547 -26.24 12.29 2.21
C ALA A 547 -25.45 11.11 1.61
N GLY A 548 -24.71 10.37 2.44
CA GLY A 548 -24.05 9.12 2.08
C GLY A 548 -24.74 7.93 2.77
N HIS A 549 -23.98 6.89 3.06
CA HIS A 549 -24.45 5.64 3.66
C HIS A 549 -24.07 5.49 5.14
N GLY A 550 -23.65 6.58 5.79
CA GLY A 550 -23.09 6.56 7.15
C GLY A 550 -24.02 6.05 8.24
N ASP A 551 -25.33 5.96 7.99
CA ASP A 551 -26.30 5.36 8.93
C ASP A 551 -26.41 3.83 8.79
N SER A 552 -25.77 3.23 7.78
CA SER A 552 -25.81 1.79 7.52
C SER A 552 -24.44 1.13 7.70
N PHE A 553 -23.38 1.78 7.20
CA PHE A 553 -22.00 1.30 7.28
C PHE A 553 -21.01 2.47 7.23
N PRO A 554 -19.73 2.26 7.55
CA PRO A 554 -18.71 3.31 7.50
C PRO A 554 -18.53 3.84 6.07
N ASP A 555 -18.82 5.13 5.88
CA ASP A 555 -18.72 5.84 4.61
C ASP A 555 -17.99 7.15 4.85
N PHE A 556 -16.79 7.31 4.29
CA PHE A 556 -15.92 8.45 4.60
C PHE A 556 -14.89 8.75 3.51
N VAL A 557 -14.38 9.99 3.52
CA VAL A 557 -13.40 10.50 2.54
C VAL A 557 -12.18 11.10 3.23
N PHE A 558 -12.33 12.28 3.85
CA PHE A 558 -11.22 12.99 4.50
C PHE A 558 -10.72 12.29 5.75
N ASP A 559 -11.50 11.36 6.29
CA ASP A 559 -11.17 10.57 7.47
C ASP A 559 -10.33 9.32 7.14
N ALA A 560 -10.03 9.07 5.85
CA ALA A 560 -9.33 7.87 5.42
C ALA A 560 -7.87 7.81 5.90
N VAL A 561 -7.11 8.91 5.85
CA VAL A 561 -5.74 8.93 6.39
C VAL A 561 -5.75 8.69 7.91
N PRO A 562 -6.55 9.40 8.72
CA PRO A 562 -6.72 9.06 10.13
C PRO A 562 -7.15 7.62 10.38
N TYR A 563 -7.98 7.02 9.51
CA TYR A 563 -8.38 5.62 9.65
C TYR A 563 -7.19 4.67 9.45
N VAL A 564 -6.33 4.95 8.47
CA VAL A 564 -5.10 4.18 8.26
C VAL A 564 -4.15 4.35 9.45
N ASP A 565 -3.97 5.58 9.95
CA ASP A 565 -3.16 5.85 11.16
C ASP A 565 -3.68 5.07 12.37
N TRP A 566 -4.99 4.94 12.49
CA TRP A 566 -5.63 4.23 13.60
C TRP A 566 -5.30 2.74 13.59
N LEU A 567 -5.40 2.10 12.42
CA LEU A 567 -5.04 0.69 12.28
C LEU A 567 -3.52 0.48 12.45
N LEU A 568 -2.69 1.37 11.93
CA LEU A 568 -1.24 1.30 12.11
C LEU A 568 -0.84 1.51 13.57
N GLY A 569 -1.50 2.42 14.29
CA GLY A 569 -1.30 2.65 15.70
C GLY A 569 -1.65 1.44 16.57
N ASP A 570 -2.75 0.73 16.25
CA ASP A 570 -3.09 -0.53 16.93
C ASP A 570 -2.00 -1.61 16.72
N LEU A 571 -1.34 -1.59 15.56
CA LEU A 571 -0.20 -2.45 15.22
C LEU A 571 1.14 -1.96 15.81
N GLY A 572 1.16 -0.83 16.51
CA GLY A 572 2.40 -0.22 17.00
C GLY A 572 3.36 0.23 15.89
N LEU A 573 2.88 0.36 14.66
CA LEU A 573 3.64 0.85 13.52
C LEU A 573 3.70 2.38 13.51
N ASN A 574 4.73 2.93 12.87
CA ASN A 574 4.83 4.37 12.70
C ASN A 574 3.68 4.90 11.83
N ILE A 575 2.98 5.93 12.32
CA ILE A 575 1.87 6.59 11.62
C ILE A 575 2.34 7.77 10.76
N TYR A 576 3.54 8.30 11.04
CA TYR A 576 4.15 9.43 10.32
C TYR A 576 5.09 8.88 9.24
N ARG A 577 4.75 9.10 7.96
CA ARG A 577 5.38 8.40 6.82
C ARG A 577 6.22 9.30 5.91
N LYS A 578 6.36 10.58 6.24
CA LYS A 578 7.04 11.62 5.46
C LYS A 578 8.28 12.14 6.22
N ASN A 579 9.17 12.84 5.50
CA ASN A 579 10.38 13.38 6.12
C ASN A 579 10.10 14.72 6.81
N GLY A 580 9.76 14.66 8.10
CA GLY A 580 9.57 15.83 8.96
C GLY A 580 8.13 16.35 9.02
N MET A 581 7.80 17.03 10.12
CA MET A 581 6.41 17.39 10.47
C MET A 581 5.70 18.29 9.44
N ILE A 582 6.44 19.10 8.68
CA ILE A 582 5.85 19.93 7.62
C ILE A 582 5.39 19.04 6.46
N ALA A 583 6.21 18.08 6.05
CA ALA A 583 5.86 17.13 5.00
C ALA A 583 4.69 16.23 5.44
N GLU A 584 4.70 15.74 6.70
CA GLU A 584 3.57 14.97 7.27
C GLU A 584 2.24 15.71 7.18
N ALA A 585 2.26 17.03 7.37
CA ALA A 585 1.05 17.84 7.34
C ALA A 585 0.63 18.22 5.91
N SER A 586 1.58 18.55 5.03
CA SER A 586 1.31 19.26 3.77
C SER A 586 1.45 18.41 2.51
N GLU A 587 2.17 17.28 2.55
CA GLU A 587 2.26 16.36 1.43
C GLU A 587 1.11 15.34 1.47
N PRO A 588 0.57 14.96 0.29
CA PRO A 588 -0.44 13.92 0.22
C PRO A 588 0.16 12.54 0.52
N TYR A 589 -0.59 11.71 1.24
CA TYR A 589 -0.24 10.32 1.47
C TYR A 589 -0.69 9.48 0.27
N GLY A 590 0.24 8.74 -0.33
CA GLY A 590 -0.01 7.85 -1.45
C GLY A 590 0.35 6.41 -1.14
N PRO A 591 0.08 5.48 -2.07
CA PRO A 591 0.48 4.07 -1.94
C PRO A 591 1.97 3.91 -1.58
N GLU A 592 2.84 4.77 -2.11
CA GLU A 592 4.29 4.76 -1.85
C GLU A 592 4.68 4.86 -0.37
N ASP A 593 3.87 5.54 0.45
CA ASP A 593 4.13 5.78 1.87
C ASP A 593 3.87 4.56 2.74
N TYR A 594 3.09 3.60 2.21
CA TYR A 594 2.67 2.39 2.91
C TYR A 594 3.29 1.12 2.34
N LYS A 595 4.28 1.26 1.45
CA LYS A 595 4.88 0.13 0.72
C LYS A 595 5.43 -0.96 1.63
N THR A 596 6.00 -0.57 2.78
CA THR A 596 6.75 -1.45 3.68
C THR A 596 5.95 -1.90 4.91
N ILE A 597 4.66 -1.57 5.05
CA ILE A 597 3.95 -1.83 6.32
C ILE A 597 3.90 -3.31 6.72
N THR A 598 3.79 -4.23 5.75
CA THR A 598 3.83 -5.68 6.04
C THR A 598 5.23 -6.13 6.47
N GLU A 599 6.28 -5.57 5.86
CA GLU A 599 7.68 -5.85 6.21
C GLU A 599 8.05 -5.28 7.59
N GLU A 600 7.50 -4.10 7.94
CA GLU A 600 7.66 -3.48 9.26
C GLU A 600 6.96 -4.27 10.37
N TRP A 601 5.84 -4.93 10.05
CA TRP A 601 5.04 -5.69 11.01
C TRP A 601 5.51 -7.13 11.21
N ALA A 602 6.00 -7.78 10.16
CA ALA A 602 6.37 -9.19 10.22
C ALA A 602 7.29 -9.44 11.44
N PRO A 603 6.97 -10.40 12.33
CA PRO A 603 7.96 -10.86 13.30
C PRO A 603 9.20 -11.27 12.49
N THR A 604 10.42 -11.04 12.98
CA THR A 604 11.67 -11.38 12.28
C THR A 604 11.72 -12.88 11.92
N ALA A 605 11.05 -13.18 10.82
CA ALA A 605 10.93 -14.40 10.08
C ALA A 605 11.05 -13.87 8.65
N VAL A 606 12.30 -13.74 8.23
CA VAL A 606 12.74 -13.54 6.85
C VAL A 606 11.94 -12.46 6.11
N SER A 607 12.29 -11.20 6.34
CA SER A 607 11.68 -10.08 5.61
C SER A 607 12.11 -10.09 4.12
N PRO A 608 11.16 -10.08 3.18
CA PRO A 608 11.37 -10.04 1.73
C PRO A 608 11.66 -8.61 1.22
N ARG A 609 12.60 -7.89 1.84
CA ARG A 609 13.05 -6.57 1.35
C ARG A 609 13.79 -6.64 0.00
N TRP A 610 14.17 -7.84 -0.44
CA TRP A 610 15.00 -8.11 -1.64
C TRP A 610 14.31 -7.99 -3.00
N THR A 611 12.98 -8.05 -3.10
CA THR A 611 12.30 -8.10 -4.40
C THR A 611 11.89 -6.73 -4.95
N ARG A 612 11.75 -5.69 -4.11
CA ARG A 612 11.26 -4.38 -4.56
C ARG A 612 12.33 -3.43 -5.06
N GLN A 613 13.58 -3.59 -4.61
CA GLN A 613 14.67 -2.71 -5.07
C GLN A 613 15.20 -3.13 -6.45
N ARG A 614 15.21 -4.43 -6.78
CA ARG A 614 15.60 -4.94 -8.12
C ARG A 614 14.54 -4.71 -9.20
N ALA A 615 13.24 -4.78 -8.89
CA ALA A 615 12.19 -4.54 -9.89
C ALA A 615 12.11 -3.06 -10.35
N ARG A 616 12.34 -2.10 -9.44
CA ARG A 616 12.42 -0.67 -9.77
C ARG A 616 13.73 -0.28 -10.46
N LEU A 617 14.84 -0.96 -10.16
CA LEU A 617 16.13 -0.67 -10.82
C LEU A 617 16.26 -1.35 -12.19
N ALA A 618 15.67 -2.53 -12.40
CA ALA A 618 15.65 -3.21 -13.71
C ALA A 618 14.79 -2.48 -14.75
N ALA A 619 13.65 -1.89 -14.35
CA ALA A 619 12.80 -1.11 -15.26
C ALA A 619 13.40 0.27 -15.63
N SER A 620 14.22 0.85 -14.75
CA SER A 620 14.95 2.10 -15.01
C SER A 620 16.19 1.88 -15.89
N ALA A 621 16.89 0.74 -15.74
CA ALA A 621 18.05 0.38 -16.56
C ALA A 621 17.69 -0.05 -18.00
N ALA A 622 16.46 -0.50 -18.25
CA ALA A 622 16.01 -0.95 -19.57
C ALA A 622 15.53 0.17 -20.52
N ALA A 623 15.40 1.42 -20.04
CA ALA A 623 14.80 2.53 -20.79
C ALA A 623 15.77 3.68 -21.17
N ALA A 624 17.08 3.50 -21.02
CA ALA A 624 18.07 4.47 -21.52
C ALA A 624 18.64 4.01 -22.88
N PRO A 625 18.54 4.82 -23.95
CA PRO A 625 19.18 4.48 -25.23
C PRO A 625 20.69 4.47 -25.08
N THR A 626 21.31 3.41 -25.59
CA THR A 626 22.75 3.30 -25.83
C THR A 626 23.24 4.45 -26.70
N SER A 627 23.96 5.40 -26.10
CA SER A 627 24.71 6.45 -26.80
C SER A 627 26.11 6.57 -26.19
N PRO A 628 27.18 6.16 -26.89
CA PRO A 628 28.55 6.22 -26.39
C PRO A 628 29.13 7.62 -26.58
N HIS A 629 28.50 8.67 -26.05
CA HIS A 629 29.02 10.05 -26.16
C HIS A 629 28.47 10.96 -25.05
N ARG A 630 28.92 10.79 -23.79
CA ARG A 630 28.85 11.87 -22.79
C ARG A 630 29.71 11.72 -21.51
N VAL A 631 30.84 11.00 -21.59
CA VAL A 631 31.86 10.98 -20.49
C VAL A 631 33.24 11.44 -20.99
N SER A 632 33.31 12.24 -22.06
CA SER A 632 34.58 12.77 -22.59
C SER A 632 34.82 14.27 -22.35
N GLN A 633 34.07 14.92 -21.46
CA GLN A 633 34.27 16.35 -21.15
C GLN A 633 34.62 16.69 -19.69
N ALA A 634 34.81 15.69 -18.82
CA ALA A 634 35.41 15.91 -17.50
C ALA A 634 36.90 15.48 -17.42
N LEU A 635 37.47 15.00 -18.54
CA LEU A 635 38.88 14.63 -18.67
C LEU A 635 39.66 15.70 -19.42
N THR A 636 39.68 16.93 -18.89
CA THR A 636 40.67 17.96 -19.26
C THR A 636 41.05 18.76 -18.02
N ASN A 637 41.44 18.06 -16.94
CA ASN A 637 42.18 18.68 -15.82
C ASN A 637 42.94 17.68 -14.92
N SER A 638 43.10 16.40 -15.30
CA SER A 638 43.82 15.41 -14.47
C SER A 638 45.27 15.10 -14.92
N GLU A 639 45.78 15.70 -15.99
CA GLU A 639 47.17 15.50 -16.43
C GLU A 639 48.23 16.26 -15.59
N ALA A 640 47.83 16.91 -14.49
CA ALA A 640 48.75 17.68 -13.64
C ALA A 640 49.15 17.01 -12.30
N ASN A 641 48.79 15.74 -12.04
CA ASN A 641 49.11 15.10 -10.75
C ASN A 641 49.89 13.78 -10.85
N ALA A 642 50.48 13.48 -12.01
CA ALA A 642 51.43 12.39 -12.18
C ALA A 642 52.82 12.77 -11.62
N GLN A 643 52.92 12.92 -10.29
CA GLN A 643 54.14 12.88 -9.46
C GLN A 643 53.82 13.38 -8.04
N ARG A 644 52.95 12.68 -7.30
CA ARG A 644 52.89 12.82 -5.84
C ARG A 644 53.51 11.58 -5.21
N LYS A 645 54.76 11.70 -4.75
CA LYS A 645 55.19 10.94 -3.57
C LYS A 645 54.44 11.52 -2.38
N THR A 646 53.20 11.06 -2.16
CA THR A 646 52.40 11.44 -1.01
C THR A 646 53.09 10.89 0.23
N LYS A 647 53.76 11.76 0.98
CA LYS A 647 54.27 11.41 2.31
C LYS A 647 53.04 11.16 3.18
N ILE A 648 52.94 9.95 3.74
CA ILE A 648 51.84 9.57 4.63
C ILE A 648 51.87 10.50 5.85
N GLY A 649 50.74 11.12 6.16
CA GLY A 649 50.60 11.99 7.31
C GLY A 649 50.66 11.21 8.63
N THR A 650 51.18 11.83 9.68
CA THR A 650 51.19 11.23 11.02
C THR A 650 49.92 11.63 11.77
N LEU A 651 49.17 10.63 12.26
CA LEU A 651 48.05 10.84 13.18
C LEU A 651 48.56 10.98 14.63
N PRO A 652 47.88 11.72 15.52
CA PRO A 652 48.29 11.85 16.92
C PRO A 652 48.44 10.48 17.62
N GLU A 653 49.50 10.32 18.42
CA GLU A 653 49.73 9.09 19.20
C GLU A 653 48.55 8.76 20.13
N THR A 654 47.95 9.80 20.73
CA THR A 654 46.79 9.67 21.61
C THR A 654 45.54 10.19 20.91
N LEU A 655 44.63 9.29 20.54
CA LEU A 655 43.31 9.64 20.03
C LEU A 655 42.31 9.72 21.19
N THR A 656 41.78 10.92 21.47
CA THR A 656 40.76 11.15 22.50
C THR A 656 39.38 11.36 21.86
N ALA A 657 38.30 11.12 22.60
CA ALA A 657 36.93 11.35 22.13
C ALA A 657 36.60 12.85 21.86
N SER A 658 37.51 13.77 22.18
CA SER A 658 37.41 15.20 21.92
C SER A 658 38.14 15.65 20.65
N LEU A 659 38.93 14.77 20.02
CA LEU A 659 39.65 15.07 18.79
C LEU A 659 38.66 15.35 17.65
N LYS A 660 38.93 16.35 16.82
CA LYS A 660 38.16 16.61 15.61
C LYS A 660 38.92 16.05 14.42
N LEU A 661 38.41 14.96 13.85
CA LEU A 661 38.94 14.34 12.64
C LEU A 661 38.04 14.69 11.45
N LYS A 662 38.63 14.92 10.29
CA LYS A 662 37.91 15.30 9.06
C LYS A 662 36.94 14.18 8.68
N ASP A 663 35.71 14.54 8.31
CA ASP A 663 34.65 13.62 7.86
C ASP A 663 34.29 12.50 8.85
N LEU A 664 34.65 12.65 10.13
CA LEU A 664 34.32 11.69 11.20
C LEU A 664 33.45 12.35 12.27
N THR A 665 32.26 11.80 12.50
CA THR A 665 31.35 12.34 13.53
C THR A 665 31.85 11.99 14.94
N LYS A 666 31.34 12.69 15.96
CA LYS A 666 31.64 12.35 17.36
C LYS A 666 31.16 10.93 17.74
N ARG A 667 30.11 10.41 17.08
CA ARG A 667 29.61 9.05 17.28
C ARG A 667 30.60 8.05 16.70
N ASP A 668 31.00 8.23 15.45
CA ASP A 668 31.94 7.35 14.75
C ASP A 668 33.33 7.36 15.41
N LEU A 669 33.77 8.50 15.93
CA LEU A 669 35.01 8.55 16.70
C LEU A 669 34.95 7.70 17.99
N ARG A 670 33.81 7.68 18.69
CA ARG A 670 33.63 6.81 19.87
C ARG A 670 33.61 5.34 19.46
N LEU A 671 32.95 5.02 18.34
CA LEU A 671 32.88 3.66 17.81
C LEU A 671 34.26 3.16 17.35
N LEU A 672 35.02 3.99 16.64
CA LEU A 672 36.42 3.75 16.26
C LEU A 672 37.26 3.43 17.50
N LEU A 673 37.18 4.25 18.55
CA LEU A 673 37.94 4.03 19.79
C LEU A 673 37.51 2.75 20.52
N ALA A 674 36.22 2.39 20.46
CA ALA A 674 35.72 1.14 21.02
C ALA A 674 36.23 -0.08 20.26
N LYS A 675 36.12 -0.08 18.92
CA LYS A 675 36.63 -1.12 18.02
C LYS A 675 38.14 -1.31 18.19
N ARG A 676 38.89 -0.21 18.29
CA ARG A 676 40.34 -0.24 18.55
C ARG A 676 40.67 -0.93 19.87
N ARG A 677 39.98 -0.58 20.97
CA ARG A 677 40.22 -1.21 22.29
C ARG A 677 39.93 -2.71 22.23
N GLN A 678 38.86 -3.11 21.56
CA GLN A 678 38.51 -4.52 21.36
C GLN A 678 39.57 -5.27 20.54
N LEU A 679 40.05 -4.70 19.44
CA LEU A 679 41.14 -5.29 18.65
C LEU A 679 42.46 -5.39 19.42
N GLN A 680 42.77 -4.44 20.30
CA GLN A 680 43.97 -4.48 21.13
C GLN A 680 43.86 -5.47 22.31
N GLN A 681 42.64 -5.77 22.76
CA GLN A 681 42.36 -6.72 23.84
C GLN A 681 42.12 -8.15 23.33
N GLY A 682 41.57 -8.29 22.12
CA GLY A 682 41.28 -9.55 21.47
C GLY A 682 42.42 -9.98 20.58
N GLN A 683 43.02 -11.15 20.84
CA GLN A 683 43.90 -11.79 19.87
C GLN A 683 43.08 -12.67 18.93
N ILE A 684 43.11 -12.40 17.63
CA ILE A 684 42.58 -13.32 16.61
C ILE A 684 43.39 -14.61 16.69
N LYS A 685 42.81 -15.67 17.27
CA LYS A 685 43.48 -16.96 17.42
C LYS A 685 43.54 -17.67 16.07
N LEU A 686 44.72 -17.66 15.46
CA LEU A 686 44.98 -18.44 14.25
C LEU A 686 45.37 -19.87 14.62
N PRO A 687 44.79 -20.90 13.96
CA PRO A 687 45.27 -22.26 14.07
C PRO A 687 46.78 -22.37 13.75
N ASP A 688 47.50 -23.24 14.46
CA ASP A 688 48.97 -23.39 14.32
C ASP A 688 49.42 -23.67 12.88
N ASP A 689 48.61 -24.38 12.10
CA ASP A 689 48.93 -24.68 10.70
C ASP A 689 48.86 -23.44 9.78
N MET A 690 48.06 -22.43 10.17
CA MET A 690 47.92 -21.17 9.45
C MET A 690 49.06 -20.20 9.77
N VAL A 691 49.53 -20.22 11.02
CA VAL A 691 50.73 -19.49 11.44
C VAL A 691 51.95 -20.00 10.68
N ARG A 692 52.13 -21.33 10.59
CA ARG A 692 53.24 -21.96 9.84
C ARG A 692 53.23 -21.67 8.33
N LYS A 693 52.07 -21.35 7.75
CA LYS A 693 51.89 -21.07 6.32
C LYS A 693 51.98 -19.58 5.95
N GLY A 694 52.32 -18.71 6.90
CA GLY A 694 52.47 -17.28 6.64
C GLY A 694 51.16 -16.52 6.43
N ILE A 695 50.00 -17.12 6.76
CA ILE A 695 48.67 -16.48 6.59
C ILE A 695 48.45 -15.35 7.61
N ALA A 696 49.31 -15.26 8.64
CA ALA A 696 49.28 -14.19 9.62
C ALA A 696 49.40 -12.79 8.97
N SER A 697 50.18 -12.64 7.89
CA SER A 697 50.28 -11.36 7.17
C SER A 697 48.98 -11.00 6.44
N SER A 698 48.25 -11.99 5.92
CA SER A 698 46.98 -11.80 5.23
C SER A 698 45.88 -11.33 6.16
N VAL A 699 45.87 -11.82 7.41
CA VAL A 699 44.96 -11.34 8.47
C VAL A 699 45.36 -9.96 8.95
N ALA A 700 46.67 -9.70 9.09
CA ALA A 700 47.19 -8.38 9.47
C ALA A 700 46.88 -7.31 8.41
N ALA A 701 46.70 -7.69 7.15
CA ALA A 701 46.36 -6.81 6.04
C ALA A 701 44.86 -6.41 5.99
N THR A 702 43.99 -7.05 6.79
CA THR A 702 42.56 -6.72 6.84
C THR A 702 42.32 -5.48 7.70
N LEU A 703 41.44 -4.61 7.22
CA LEU A 703 40.98 -3.41 7.92
C LEU A 703 39.47 -3.40 8.07
N VAL A 704 39.00 -2.76 9.15
CA VAL A 704 37.57 -2.55 9.41
C VAL A 704 37.23 -1.06 9.38
N PHE A 705 36.07 -0.72 8.83
CA PHE A 705 35.59 0.67 8.83
C PHE A 705 35.13 1.11 10.23
N ALA A 706 35.35 2.39 10.53
CA ALA A 706 35.02 3.01 11.82
C ALA A 706 33.52 3.25 12.06
N GLN A 707 32.71 3.30 11.00
CA GLN A 707 31.29 3.69 11.01
C GLN A 707 30.36 2.54 11.44
N GLU A 708 29.07 2.86 11.60
CA GLU A 708 28.05 2.01 12.23
C GLU A 708 27.54 0.86 11.35
N GLU A 709 27.39 1.07 10.03
CA GLU A 709 26.92 0.02 9.08
C GLU A 709 28.06 -0.80 8.44
N ALA A 710 29.15 -1.00 9.19
CA ALA A 710 30.50 -1.19 8.66
C ALA A 710 30.73 -2.30 7.62
N GLY A 711 31.64 -2.02 6.67
CA GLY A 711 32.31 -2.99 5.78
C GLY A 711 33.74 -3.33 6.19
N THR A 712 34.41 -4.11 5.36
CA THR A 712 35.80 -4.60 5.49
C THR A 712 36.61 -4.16 4.27
N ALA A 713 37.89 -3.85 4.47
CA ALA A 713 38.84 -3.61 3.39
C ALA A 713 40.09 -4.49 3.57
N VAL A 714 40.87 -4.65 2.51
CA VAL A 714 42.14 -5.36 2.58
C VAL A 714 43.24 -4.56 1.90
N CYS A 715 44.39 -4.44 2.57
CA CYS A 715 45.55 -3.79 2.00
C CYS A 715 46.25 -4.73 1.00
N ILE A 716 46.41 -4.28 -0.24
CA ILE A 716 46.98 -5.07 -1.34
C ILE A 716 48.34 -4.55 -1.82
N SER A 717 48.87 -3.51 -1.17
CA SER A 717 50.19 -2.94 -1.46
C SER A 717 50.89 -2.49 -0.19
N PRO A 718 52.21 -2.69 -0.06
CA PRO A 718 52.98 -2.19 1.09
C PRO A 718 52.91 -0.65 1.22
N ARG A 719 52.51 0.07 0.17
CA ARG A 719 52.34 1.53 0.16
C ARG A 719 50.99 2.00 0.74
N GLY A 720 50.12 1.08 1.14
CA GLY A 720 48.84 1.42 1.76
C GLY A 720 47.69 1.59 0.78
N ILE A 721 47.71 0.83 -0.32
CA ILE A 721 46.55 0.74 -1.22
C ILE A 721 45.59 -0.31 -0.68
N LEU A 722 44.33 0.10 -0.49
CA LEU A 722 43.25 -0.72 0.04
C LEU A 722 42.27 -1.09 -1.08
N LEU A 723 41.75 -2.30 -1.00
CA LEU A 723 40.70 -2.83 -1.87
C LEU A 723 39.48 -3.18 -1.00
N THR A 724 38.28 -2.82 -1.46
CA THR A 724 37.00 -3.13 -0.81
C THR A 724 35.87 -3.18 -1.83
N CYS A 725 34.67 -3.54 -1.41
CA CYS A 725 33.47 -3.41 -2.24
C CYS A 725 33.11 -1.93 -2.42
N SER A 726 32.60 -1.55 -3.60
CA SER A 726 32.36 -0.15 -3.93
C SER A 726 31.29 0.47 -3.02
N HIS A 727 30.27 -0.32 -2.65
CA HIS A 727 29.22 0.06 -1.71
C HIS A 727 29.70 0.26 -0.26
N CYS A 728 30.88 -0.24 0.12
CA CYS A 728 31.49 0.11 1.42
C CYS A 728 32.00 1.55 1.48
N VAL A 729 32.14 2.21 0.32
CA VAL A 729 32.54 3.62 0.20
C VAL A 729 31.33 4.50 -0.10
N THR A 730 30.52 4.11 -1.09
CA THR A 730 29.28 4.79 -1.49
C THR A 730 28.44 3.88 -2.40
N GLU A 731 27.10 4.02 -2.37
CA GLU A 731 26.18 3.21 -3.18
C GLU A 731 25.99 3.73 -4.61
N THR A 732 26.16 5.03 -4.84
CA THR A 732 25.90 5.68 -6.14
C THR A 732 27.13 6.39 -6.68
N ALA A 733 27.19 6.53 -8.00
CA ALA A 733 28.27 7.28 -8.66
C ALA A 733 28.16 8.78 -8.35
N GLU A 734 26.95 9.30 -8.16
CA GLU A 734 26.67 10.69 -7.82
C GLU A 734 27.24 11.09 -6.45
N ASP A 735 27.26 10.15 -5.50
CA ASP A 735 27.74 10.37 -4.13
C ASP A 735 29.25 10.08 -3.97
N PHE A 736 29.94 9.65 -5.03
CA PHE A 736 31.38 9.38 -5.01
C PHE A 736 32.19 10.67 -4.92
N ASP A 737 32.87 10.86 -3.79
CA ASP A 737 33.78 11.98 -3.55
C ASP A 737 35.20 11.47 -3.22
N PRO A 738 36.18 11.62 -4.13
CA PRO A 738 37.57 11.22 -3.88
C PRO A 738 38.27 12.06 -2.79
N SER A 739 37.67 13.17 -2.37
CA SER A 739 38.19 14.03 -1.29
C SER A 739 37.71 13.62 0.11
N ARG A 740 36.71 12.72 0.18
CA ARG A 740 36.10 12.24 1.43
C ARG A 740 37.06 11.31 2.18
N SER A 741 37.18 11.55 3.49
CA SER A 741 38.06 10.77 4.35
C SER A 741 37.32 9.55 4.89
N ASN A 742 37.91 8.36 4.71
CA ASN A 742 37.45 7.10 5.28
C ASN A 742 38.39 6.69 6.41
N TRP A 743 37.83 6.32 7.55
CA TRP A 743 38.60 5.97 8.74
C TRP A 743 38.52 4.47 9.00
N LEU A 744 39.69 3.82 9.05
CA LEU A 744 39.79 2.37 9.19
C LEU A 744 40.78 1.96 10.28
N LEU A 745 40.64 0.72 10.73
CA LEU A 745 41.50 0.08 11.73
C LEU A 745 42.09 -1.20 11.14
N PHE A 746 43.41 -1.34 11.14
CA PHE A 746 44.05 -2.64 10.93
C PHE A 746 43.71 -3.62 12.05
N ALA A 747 43.89 -4.91 11.81
CA ALA A 747 43.75 -5.95 12.83
C ALA A 747 44.62 -5.71 14.09
N SER A 748 45.72 -4.96 13.97
CA SER A 748 46.57 -4.52 15.09
C SER A 748 45.95 -3.41 15.97
N GLY A 749 44.83 -2.83 15.54
CA GLY A 749 44.24 -1.63 16.12
C GLY A 749 44.91 -0.32 15.65
N GLN A 750 45.83 -0.37 14.68
CA GLN A 750 46.40 0.83 14.06
C GLN A 750 45.33 1.56 13.26
N VAL A 751 45.16 2.86 13.54
CA VAL A 751 44.18 3.73 12.88
C VAL A 751 44.80 4.36 11.63
N VAL A 752 44.03 4.40 10.55
CA VAL A 752 44.41 5.07 9.30
C VAL A 752 43.27 5.93 8.74
N GLU A 753 43.65 7.02 8.09
CA GLU A 753 42.81 7.80 7.18
C GLU A 753 43.11 7.36 5.76
N ALA A 754 42.09 6.97 5.00
CA ALA A 754 42.20 6.58 3.60
C ALA A 754 41.25 7.41 2.72
N ARG A 755 41.64 7.66 1.47
CA ARG A 755 40.82 8.39 0.49
C ARG A 755 40.54 7.54 -0.75
N PRO A 756 39.33 7.60 -1.32
CA PRO A 756 39.02 6.86 -2.54
C PRO A 756 39.87 7.35 -3.72
N LEU A 757 40.42 6.41 -4.46
CA LEU A 757 41.13 6.63 -5.71
C LEU A 757 40.23 6.34 -6.91
N GLU A 758 39.55 5.20 -6.87
CA GLU A 758 38.73 4.67 -7.98
C GLU A 758 37.54 3.89 -7.43
N TRP A 759 36.46 3.86 -8.21
CA TRP A 759 35.20 3.23 -7.84
C TRP A 759 34.49 2.71 -9.10
N ASP A 760 34.08 1.44 -9.07
CA ASP A 760 33.44 0.74 -10.17
C ASP A 760 32.19 0.02 -9.65
N ALA A 761 31.01 0.58 -9.95
CA ALA A 761 29.72 0.02 -9.55
C ALA A 761 29.46 -1.37 -10.15
N ARG A 762 29.93 -1.59 -11.38
CA ARG A 762 29.65 -2.81 -12.12
C ARG A 762 30.43 -3.97 -11.51
N ARG A 763 31.69 -3.77 -11.18
CA ARG A 763 32.52 -4.79 -10.51
C ARG A 763 32.31 -4.85 -9.01
N ASP A 764 31.58 -3.90 -8.43
CA ASP A 764 31.47 -3.66 -6.99
C ASP A 764 32.86 -3.57 -6.33
N LEU A 765 33.75 -2.75 -6.89
CA LEU A 765 35.11 -2.56 -6.40
C LEU A 765 35.45 -1.08 -6.19
N ALA A 766 36.20 -0.79 -5.13
CA ALA A 766 36.82 0.50 -4.90
C ALA A 766 38.28 0.36 -4.44
N LEU A 767 39.12 1.29 -4.88
CA LEU A 767 40.48 1.47 -4.39
C LEU A 767 40.55 2.70 -3.49
N LEU A 768 41.29 2.58 -2.38
CA LEU A 768 41.59 3.70 -1.49
C LEU A 768 43.10 3.78 -1.22
N GLU A 769 43.62 4.99 -0.99
CA GLU A 769 45.01 5.23 -0.57
C GLU A 769 45.02 5.66 0.91
N ILE A 770 45.88 5.05 1.72
CA ILE A 770 46.17 5.55 3.07
C ILE A 770 46.94 6.88 2.97
N VAL A 771 46.31 7.95 3.44
CA VAL A 771 46.89 9.31 3.43
C VAL A 771 47.44 9.73 4.78
N ALA A 772 47.02 9.08 5.87
CA ALA A 772 47.60 9.27 7.19
C ALA A 772 47.47 8.01 8.06
N ALA A 773 48.44 7.76 8.94
CA ALA A 773 48.46 6.61 9.83
C ALA A 773 49.01 6.97 11.22
N GLN A 774 48.62 6.21 12.24
CA GLN A 774 49.23 6.30 13.56
C GLN A 774 50.58 5.55 13.56
N GLU A 775 51.68 6.18 14.00
CA GLU A 775 53.04 5.61 13.93
C GLU A 775 53.14 4.24 14.62
N SER A 776 53.79 3.28 13.94
CA SER A 776 54.17 1.98 14.48
C SER A 776 55.70 1.87 14.54
N SER A 777 56.33 2.60 15.47
CA SER A 777 57.78 2.55 15.78
C SER A 777 58.75 2.97 14.65
N PRO A 778 59.84 3.71 14.94
CA PRO A 778 60.68 4.34 13.92
C PRO A 778 61.81 3.42 13.45
N THR A 779 61.56 2.53 12.49
CA THR A 779 62.65 1.90 11.70
C THR A 779 62.26 1.73 10.23
N ALA A 780 62.67 2.72 9.43
CA ALA A 780 63.18 2.64 8.05
C ALA A 780 62.60 1.58 7.08
N ALA A 781 61.29 1.60 6.89
CA ALA A 781 60.56 1.50 5.62
C ALA A 781 59.08 1.44 6.03
N GLU A 782 58.33 2.53 5.85
CA GLU A 782 56.90 2.59 6.18
C GLU A 782 56.12 1.65 5.24
N THR A 783 56.11 0.36 5.54
CA THR A 783 55.36 -0.64 4.79
C THR A 783 54.19 -1.15 5.63
N PHE A 784 52.98 -1.04 5.10
CA PHE A 784 51.80 -1.62 5.74
C PHE A 784 51.74 -3.14 5.52
N PRO A 785 51.12 -3.90 6.44
CA PRO A 785 50.77 -5.29 6.17
C PRO A 785 49.88 -5.38 4.93
N PHE A 786 50.22 -6.26 3.98
CA PHE A 786 49.48 -6.39 2.73
C PHE A 786 49.37 -7.86 2.29
N ILE A 787 48.41 -8.13 1.40
CA ILE A 787 48.21 -9.43 0.75
C ILE A 787 48.35 -9.31 -0.77
N ALA A 788 49.01 -10.29 -1.40
CA ALA A 788 49.07 -10.37 -2.85
C ALA A 788 47.81 -11.07 -3.42
N CYS A 789 47.31 -10.57 -4.55
CA CYS A 789 46.29 -11.26 -5.34
C CYS A 789 46.85 -12.55 -5.96
N ALA A 790 46.02 -13.59 -6.01
CA ALA A 790 46.35 -14.80 -6.75
C ALA A 790 46.44 -14.53 -8.26
N GLU A 791 47.27 -15.30 -8.97
CA GLU A 791 47.42 -15.17 -10.42
C GLU A 791 46.31 -15.89 -11.17
N VAL A 792 45.79 -16.98 -10.61
CA VAL A 792 44.72 -17.77 -11.19
C VAL A 792 43.67 -18.08 -10.13
N PRO A 793 42.40 -18.25 -10.53
CA PRO A 793 41.34 -18.66 -9.60
C PRO A 793 41.70 -19.99 -8.92
N PRO A 794 41.30 -20.18 -7.65
CA PRO A 794 41.53 -21.44 -6.95
C PRO A 794 40.71 -22.58 -7.56
N GLN A 795 41.12 -23.82 -7.34
CA GLN A 795 40.36 -24.98 -7.82
C GLN A 795 39.04 -25.11 -7.05
N LEU A 796 38.00 -25.66 -7.69
CA LEU A 796 36.72 -25.94 -7.03
C LEU A 796 36.95 -26.80 -5.78
N GLY A 797 36.39 -26.38 -4.64
CA GLY A 797 36.56 -27.04 -3.35
C GLY A 797 37.82 -26.63 -2.57
N SER A 798 38.67 -25.75 -3.11
CA SER A 798 39.83 -25.23 -2.38
C SER A 798 39.42 -24.57 -1.08
N ARG A 799 40.18 -24.82 0.00
CA ARG A 799 39.87 -24.28 1.33
C ARG A 799 40.12 -22.78 1.38
N LEU A 800 39.10 -22.06 1.79
CA LEU A 800 39.11 -20.61 1.93
C LEU A 800 39.05 -20.20 3.40
N ILE A 801 39.55 -18.99 3.64
CA ILE A 801 39.41 -18.24 4.88
C ILE A 801 38.76 -16.92 4.53
N CYS A 802 37.73 -16.52 5.26
CA CYS A 802 37.16 -15.18 5.20
C CYS A 802 37.51 -14.46 6.51
N VAL A 803 38.01 -13.23 6.40
CA VAL A 803 38.37 -12.39 7.56
C VAL A 803 37.61 -11.08 7.42
N GLY A 804 36.60 -10.85 8.24
CA GLY A 804 35.74 -9.67 8.10
C GLY A 804 35.15 -9.20 9.41
N HIS A 805 34.55 -8.01 9.38
CA HIS A 805 33.84 -7.45 10.51
C HIS A 805 32.38 -7.91 10.52
N PRO A 806 31.95 -8.77 11.46
CA PRO A 806 30.53 -8.86 11.77
C PRO A 806 30.12 -7.52 12.39
N GLY A 807 29.04 -6.91 11.89
CA GLY A 807 28.53 -5.63 12.37
C GLY A 807 28.42 -5.59 13.89
N SER A 808 28.56 -4.39 14.46
CA SER A 808 28.48 -4.21 15.92
C SER A 808 27.07 -4.47 16.47
N GLU A 809 26.07 -4.43 15.61
CA GLU A 809 24.67 -4.73 15.90
C GLU A 809 24.22 -5.94 15.10
N ASP A 810 23.45 -6.80 15.77
CA ASP A 810 22.78 -7.95 15.20
C ASP A 810 21.62 -7.42 14.36
N LEU A 811 21.88 -7.20 13.07
CA LEU A 811 20.86 -6.73 12.13
C LEU A 811 19.79 -7.80 11.87
N GLU A 812 20.00 -9.03 12.35
CA GLU A 812 18.99 -10.10 12.35
C GLU A 812 18.18 -10.12 13.66
N ALA A 813 18.58 -9.36 14.68
CA ALA A 813 17.85 -9.27 15.94
C ALA A 813 16.53 -8.51 15.76
N ALA A 814 15.52 -8.95 16.50
CA ALA A 814 14.19 -8.36 16.49
C ALA A 814 14.15 -6.91 17.02
N GLU A 815 15.17 -6.49 17.78
CA GLU A 815 15.31 -5.17 18.36
C GLU A 815 16.59 -4.49 17.86
N ALA A 816 16.50 -3.23 17.43
CA ALA A 816 17.68 -2.46 17.01
C ALA A 816 18.62 -2.20 18.20
N GLY A 817 19.94 -2.18 17.97
CA GLY A 817 20.93 -1.99 19.03
C GLY A 817 21.33 -3.25 19.80
N VAL A 818 20.77 -4.42 19.47
CA VAL A 818 21.23 -5.71 20.02
C VAL A 818 22.63 -5.98 19.50
N LYS A 819 23.57 -6.27 20.40
CA LYS A 819 24.96 -6.57 20.01
C LYS A 819 25.04 -7.97 19.42
N THR A 820 25.76 -8.12 18.31
CA THR A 820 26.04 -9.45 17.70
C THR A 820 26.79 -10.40 18.63
N GLY A 821 27.52 -9.87 19.61
CA GLY A 821 28.38 -10.67 20.49
C GLY A 821 29.63 -11.22 19.79
N TYR A 822 29.84 -10.92 18.50
CA TYR A 822 31.07 -11.25 17.78
C TYR A 822 32.16 -10.21 18.03
N ASP A 823 33.42 -10.65 17.90
CA ASP A 823 34.59 -9.76 17.93
C ASP A 823 34.62 -8.84 16.70
N VAL A 824 35.36 -7.73 16.80
CA VAL A 824 35.53 -6.74 15.72
C VAL A 824 36.04 -7.38 14.43
N LEU A 825 36.84 -8.43 14.51
CA LEU A 825 37.23 -9.22 13.36
C LEU A 825 36.91 -10.68 13.63
N HIS A 826 36.17 -11.29 12.71
CA HIS A 826 35.83 -12.69 12.76
C HIS A 826 36.52 -13.44 11.61
N LEU A 827 37.04 -14.61 11.93
CA LEU A 827 37.68 -15.51 10.98
C LEU A 827 36.81 -16.73 10.80
N SER A 828 36.36 -16.96 9.58
CA SER A 828 35.64 -18.17 9.20
C SER A 828 36.39 -18.96 8.14
N THR A 829 36.13 -20.26 8.08
CA THR A 829 36.72 -21.14 7.07
C THR A 829 35.63 -21.77 6.22
N GLY A 830 35.92 -21.98 4.95
CA GLY A 830 34.99 -22.61 4.00
C GLY A 830 35.70 -23.16 2.79
N SER A 831 34.98 -23.25 1.68
CA SER A 831 35.49 -23.74 0.41
C SER A 831 35.05 -22.86 -0.75
N PHE A 832 35.89 -22.77 -1.77
CA PHE A 832 35.58 -22.11 -3.03
C PHE A 832 34.59 -22.95 -3.84
N LYS A 833 33.55 -22.33 -4.39
CA LYS A 833 32.48 -23.00 -5.15
C LYS A 833 32.42 -22.58 -6.62
N GLY A 834 33.44 -21.88 -7.13
CA GLY A 834 33.46 -21.40 -8.51
C GLY A 834 32.66 -20.12 -8.68
N CYS A 835 32.33 -19.79 -9.93
CA CYS A 835 31.41 -18.71 -10.27
C CYS A 835 30.05 -19.30 -10.62
N ALA A 836 28.97 -18.57 -10.39
CA ALA A 836 27.63 -19.03 -10.74
C ALA A 836 27.43 -19.17 -12.25
N GLU A 837 26.63 -20.16 -12.63
CA GLU A 837 26.36 -20.47 -14.02
C GLU A 837 25.70 -19.29 -14.74
N GLY A 838 26.21 -18.95 -15.92
CA GLY A 838 25.67 -17.87 -16.76
C GLY A 838 26.00 -16.44 -16.29
N GLN A 839 26.77 -16.25 -15.22
CA GLN A 839 27.15 -14.92 -14.73
C GLN A 839 28.56 -14.52 -15.18
N ASP A 840 28.71 -13.25 -15.57
CA ASP A 840 29.99 -12.65 -15.94
C ASP A 840 30.86 -12.40 -14.68
N PRO A 841 32.07 -12.98 -14.57
CA PRO A 841 32.97 -12.73 -13.45
C PRO A 841 33.41 -11.27 -13.29
N GLN A 842 33.24 -10.43 -14.31
CA GLN A 842 33.48 -8.97 -14.29
C GLN A 842 32.25 -8.16 -13.88
N ASP A 843 31.12 -8.81 -13.60
CA ASP A 843 29.87 -8.15 -13.26
C ASP A 843 29.36 -8.62 -11.89
N ASN A 844 29.45 -7.72 -10.92
CA ASN A 844 28.98 -7.89 -9.56
C ASN A 844 27.77 -6.98 -9.26
N SER A 845 27.10 -6.43 -10.29
CA SER A 845 25.98 -5.49 -10.12
C SER A 845 24.71 -6.12 -9.51
N GLU A 846 24.64 -7.45 -9.47
CA GLU A 846 23.58 -8.20 -8.80
C GLU A 846 24.00 -8.67 -7.40
N ILE A 847 24.02 -9.98 -7.12
CA ILE A 847 24.50 -10.55 -5.84
C ILE A 847 25.98 -11.01 -5.95
N GLY A 848 26.59 -10.92 -7.12
CA GLY A 848 28.00 -11.25 -7.34
C GLY A 848 28.28 -12.67 -7.81
N ALA A 849 29.25 -12.82 -8.70
CA ALA A 849 29.48 -14.04 -9.47
C ALA A 849 30.18 -15.16 -8.68
N LEU A 850 31.12 -14.83 -7.80
CA LEU A 850 31.92 -15.82 -7.06
C LEU A 850 31.11 -16.46 -5.93
N MET A 851 31.21 -17.78 -5.76
CA MET A 851 30.51 -18.54 -4.73
C MET A 851 31.49 -19.15 -3.70
N HIS A 852 31.14 -19.11 -2.42
CA HIS A 852 31.91 -19.76 -1.35
C HIS A 852 31.05 -20.22 -0.17
N THR A 853 31.64 -21.04 0.71
CA THR A 853 30.98 -21.54 1.93
C THR A 853 31.56 -21.01 3.24
N CYS A 854 32.48 -20.03 3.18
CA CYS A 854 32.91 -19.35 4.40
C CYS A 854 31.69 -18.70 5.07
N TRP A 855 31.56 -18.87 6.38
CA TRP A 855 30.50 -18.19 7.13
C TRP A 855 30.75 -16.68 7.12
N THR A 856 29.69 -15.91 6.89
CA THR A 856 29.73 -14.45 6.91
C THR A 856 28.42 -13.97 7.52
N TYR A 857 28.48 -12.75 8.06
CA TYR A 857 27.36 -12.05 8.69
C TYR A 857 27.32 -10.61 8.19
N TRP A 858 26.27 -9.86 8.51
CA TRP A 858 26.17 -8.43 8.16
C TRP A 858 27.45 -7.67 8.49
N GLY A 859 27.89 -6.83 7.57
CA GLY A 859 29.13 -6.04 7.66
C GLY A 859 30.41 -6.71 7.12
N HIS A 860 30.33 -7.96 6.65
CA HIS A 860 31.45 -8.64 5.99
C HIS A 860 31.71 -8.16 4.55
N SER A 861 30.96 -7.20 4.02
CA SER A 861 31.19 -6.68 2.68
C SER A 861 32.63 -6.19 2.51
N GLY A 862 33.27 -6.55 1.40
CA GLY A 862 34.68 -6.29 1.15
C GLY A 862 35.65 -7.16 1.96
N ALA A 863 35.17 -8.19 2.66
CA ALA A 863 36.05 -9.10 3.41
C ALA A 863 36.89 -9.96 2.46
N PRO A 864 38.22 -10.05 2.66
CA PRO A 864 39.08 -10.86 1.82
C PRO A 864 38.79 -12.35 1.94
N LEU A 865 38.61 -13.00 0.79
CA LEU A 865 38.63 -14.46 0.66
C LEU A 865 40.05 -14.90 0.33
N ILE A 866 40.65 -15.65 1.25
CA ILE A 866 42.06 -16.05 1.20
C ILE A 866 42.12 -17.56 1.00
N GLU A 867 42.85 -18.02 -0.01
CA GLU A 867 43.07 -19.45 -0.19
C GLU A 867 44.08 -19.96 0.85
N ARG A 868 43.66 -20.92 1.68
CA ARG A 868 44.47 -21.44 2.80
C ARG A 868 45.78 -22.11 2.35
N ARG A 869 45.90 -22.52 1.08
CA ARG A 869 47.12 -23.14 0.55
C ARG A 869 48.17 -22.10 0.16
N SER A 870 47.76 -21.06 -0.57
CA SER A 870 48.69 -20.06 -1.11
C SER A 870 48.83 -18.82 -0.22
N GLY A 871 47.87 -18.56 0.67
CA GLY A 871 47.81 -17.34 1.47
C GLY A 871 47.45 -16.08 0.66
N LYS A 872 47.09 -16.25 -0.62
CA LYS A 872 46.77 -15.15 -1.55
C LYS A 872 45.29 -14.81 -1.56
N LEU A 873 44.98 -13.57 -1.94
CA LEU A 873 43.61 -13.09 -2.15
C LEU A 873 43.01 -13.72 -3.40
N VAL A 874 41.84 -14.34 -3.28
CA VAL A 874 41.13 -15.02 -4.39
C VAL A 874 39.71 -14.49 -4.64
N GLY A 875 39.28 -13.48 -3.87
CA GLY A 875 37.97 -12.86 -4.02
C GLY A 875 37.67 -11.92 -2.86
N LEU A 876 36.59 -11.16 -2.95
CA LEU A 876 36.00 -10.41 -1.83
C LEU A 876 34.59 -10.93 -1.58
N HIS A 877 34.22 -11.10 -0.31
CA HIS A 877 32.82 -11.30 0.03
C HIS A 877 32.04 -10.01 -0.21
N SER A 878 30.87 -10.12 -0.83
CA SER A 878 30.02 -8.95 -1.11
C SER A 878 28.60 -9.18 -0.60
N SER A 879 28.03 -10.36 -0.83
CA SER A 879 26.63 -10.60 -0.48
C SER A 879 26.31 -12.07 -0.20
N TRP A 880 25.04 -12.34 0.09
CA TRP A 880 24.49 -13.66 0.33
C TRP A 880 23.28 -13.90 -0.59
N ASP A 881 23.15 -15.13 -1.08
CA ASP A 881 22.00 -15.58 -1.85
C ASP A 881 20.97 -16.20 -0.91
N ASP A 882 19.87 -15.47 -0.66
CA ASP A 882 18.80 -15.85 0.26
C ASP A 882 18.00 -17.09 -0.20
N GLN A 883 18.03 -17.44 -1.51
CA GLN A 883 17.31 -18.59 -2.03
C GLN A 883 18.12 -19.89 -1.87
N THR A 884 19.43 -19.82 -2.14
CA THR A 884 20.31 -21.00 -2.12
C THR A 884 21.14 -21.12 -0.85
N CYS A 885 21.07 -20.11 0.02
CA CYS A 885 21.96 -19.89 1.14
C CYS A 885 23.45 -19.75 0.77
N MET A 886 23.81 -19.61 -0.51
CA MET A 886 25.20 -19.55 -0.97
C MET A 886 25.82 -18.18 -0.70
N ARG A 887 27.07 -18.13 -0.21
CA ARG A 887 27.76 -16.83 -0.07
C ARG A 887 28.34 -16.40 -1.40
N ARG A 888 28.17 -15.12 -1.71
CA ARG A 888 28.48 -14.53 -3.00
C ARG A 888 29.52 -13.43 -2.86
N GLY A 889 30.22 -13.12 -3.95
CA GLY A 889 31.33 -12.18 -3.89
C GLY A 889 31.87 -11.77 -5.24
N VAL A 890 32.85 -10.86 -5.18
CA VAL A 890 33.61 -10.39 -6.33
C VAL A 890 34.66 -11.44 -6.69
N ALA A 891 34.66 -11.86 -7.95
CA ALA A 891 35.59 -12.85 -8.48
C ALA A 891 37.02 -12.31 -8.61
N LEU A 892 38.02 -13.19 -8.57
CA LEU A 892 39.43 -12.83 -8.73
C LEU A 892 39.67 -12.13 -10.08
N GLU A 893 38.95 -12.54 -11.12
CA GLU A 893 39.01 -11.98 -12.46
C GLU A 893 38.65 -10.50 -12.48
N ALA A 894 37.55 -10.11 -11.81
CA ALA A 894 37.16 -8.71 -11.63
C ALA A 894 38.23 -7.93 -10.86
N ILE A 895 38.71 -8.49 -9.74
CA ILE A 895 39.75 -7.87 -8.91
C ILE A 895 41.02 -7.60 -9.73
N ARG A 896 41.50 -8.59 -10.48
CA ARG A 896 42.71 -8.46 -11.30
C ARG A 896 42.50 -7.47 -12.44
N GLY A 897 41.36 -7.51 -13.11
CA GLY A 897 41.02 -6.54 -14.17
C GLY A 897 41.04 -5.11 -13.62
N PHE A 898 40.35 -4.89 -12.51
CA PHE A 898 40.27 -3.57 -11.87
C PHE A 898 41.62 -3.08 -11.34
N VAL A 899 42.44 -3.95 -10.73
CA VAL A 899 43.78 -3.59 -10.26
C VAL A 899 44.73 -3.29 -11.41
N GLU A 900 44.67 -4.05 -12.51
CA GLU A 900 45.52 -3.83 -13.69
C GLU A 900 45.18 -2.51 -14.40
N GLU A 901 43.89 -2.22 -14.58
CA GLU A 901 43.41 -0.93 -15.14
C GLU A 901 43.88 0.27 -14.32
N ASN A 902 44.13 0.04 -13.03
CA ASN A 902 44.52 1.05 -12.05
C ASN A 902 45.96 0.87 -11.54
N ARG A 903 46.81 0.15 -12.29
CA ARG A 903 48.22 -0.15 -11.91
C ARG A 903 49.03 1.10 -11.58
N ARG A 904 48.68 2.26 -12.15
CA ARG A 904 49.29 3.57 -11.86
C ARG A 904 49.33 3.94 -10.37
N PHE A 905 48.44 3.38 -9.54
CA PHE A 905 48.41 3.62 -8.10
C PHE A 905 49.20 2.57 -7.30
N MET A 906 49.60 1.47 -7.95
CA MET A 906 50.33 0.36 -7.33
C MET A 906 51.85 0.51 -7.45
N GLU A 907 52.32 1.25 -8.47
CA GLU A 907 53.73 1.57 -8.75
C GLU A 907 54.26 2.72 -7.88
#